data_AF-A0A023B9S6-F1
#
_entry.id   AF-A0A023B9S6-F1
#
_cell.length_a   1.000
_cell.length_b   1.000
_cell.length_c   1.000
_cell.angle_alpha   90.00
_cell.angle_beta   90.00
_cell.angle_gamma   90.00
#
_symmetry.space_group_name_H-M   'P 1'
#
loop_
_entity.id
_entity.type
_entity.pdbx_description
1 polymer ?
#
loop_
_entity_poly.entity_id
_entity_poly.type
_entity_poly.pdbx_seq_one_letter_code
_entity_poly.pdbx_strand_id
1 'polypeptide(L)'
;MGHYDVELDGWLINDQNPGASGSLDAFDQDWELFLTDHTEAETNSTVDQRCERPEPVLAEQPTESPRQPGVRQPCVGEDAVYRPDVLQGLTARVLSDCLAEEEAPLQSFSETEANELLKYVIHCFRGGRRKQNVNISFETCAWRALNLALFLRERLSKQSLIDTSTQSVGPSQVARSEFGALIDGAEQIVKRPLGVGDVWFLACTMRALKMADSRNLKTLPAWRSTALLYRDTIPDDLPRLPQGKEAIRLVATASKLQFWLHQAAAAFRSGEPAAVNPFQRQATVSSSRTAVGRNRFDEEIKTWMARIPGPPKIKTISQYAMWLLSWANTESRSVMNSARKVEAASKAAGRRPSSSCWDHHADSALRAFVATVAQSYVDEEQRTASRYGKEWMDREGILSAEGKCEVAEFAADWMRRLKVDKVQACHSVKKNGFRHCGWRWLHLAGVIKDQLGPSEVDGLVAVVERGVPRPEQVSPLWFLASVIRMPGASLALDKQIKKRLGTGDNGWTSSVALHRDVFPGDFGPLPESQASRQQLAALCWVAHWLKKGAQHFGQSRRGRKVPAHKLWQSSVFGCVTRLARRVLGDGTFAKLIALFRARLPPAAHLSDTVLMDCLLRYAELRKERVDEFCKQFQLPPTQPPQKRHLPTTPDLGPTNKMAMNCP
;
A
#
# COMPACT_ATOMS: atom_id res chain seq x y z
N MET A 1 35.35 -16.56 7.94
CA MET A 1 34.85 -15.19 8.17
C MET A 1 34.34 -14.66 6.84
N GLY A 2 33.02 -14.58 6.66
CA GLY A 2 32.41 -14.07 5.44
C GLY A 2 31.26 -13.14 5.82
N HIS A 3 31.43 -11.85 5.55
CA HIS A 3 30.37 -10.86 5.70
C HIS A 3 29.36 -11.04 4.56
N TYR A 4 28.15 -11.49 4.91
CA TYR A 4 27.02 -11.47 3.99
C TYR A 4 26.24 -10.18 4.21
N ASP A 5 26.50 -9.18 3.36
CA ASP A 5 25.65 -8.00 3.22
C ASP A 5 24.35 -8.40 2.51
N VAL A 6 23.23 -8.29 3.22
CA VAL A 6 21.87 -8.45 2.68
C VAL A 6 21.22 -7.06 2.61
N GLU A 7 21.19 -6.51 1.39
CA GLU A 7 20.39 -5.32 1.05
C GLU A 7 18.96 -5.73 0.67
N LEU A 8 17.97 -5.08 1.30
CA LEU A 8 16.54 -5.30 1.13
C LEU A 8 15.91 -4.04 0.50
N ASP A 9 16.09 -3.89 -0.80
CA ASP A 9 15.36 -2.91 -1.61
C ASP A 9 13.90 -3.35 -1.84
N GLY A 10 13.01 -2.36 -1.86
CA GLY A 10 11.56 -2.47 -1.65
C GLY A 10 10.81 -3.42 -2.58
N TRP A 11 10.07 -4.36 -1.96
CA TRP A 11 9.08 -5.20 -2.63
C TRP A 11 7.67 -4.78 -2.21
N LEU A 12 7.01 -3.97 -3.04
CA LEU A 12 5.59 -3.65 -2.92
C LEU A 12 4.88 -3.78 -4.27
N ILE A 13 4.82 -5.02 -4.79
CA ILE A 13 3.76 -5.44 -5.71
C ILE A 13 3.36 -6.88 -5.30
N ASN A 14 2.38 -6.99 -4.42
CA ASN A 14 1.65 -8.24 -4.20
C ASN A 14 0.45 -8.24 -5.15
N ASP A 15 0.54 -9.04 -6.21
CA ASP A 15 -0.63 -9.54 -6.92
C ASP A 15 -0.49 -11.08 -7.02
N GLN A 16 -1.54 -11.76 -6.55
CA GLN A 16 -1.94 -13.16 -6.76
C GLN A 16 -1.36 -14.25 -5.83
N ASN A 17 -2.29 -15.02 -5.24
CA ASN A 17 -2.07 -16.28 -4.51
C ASN A 17 -2.95 -17.38 -5.20
N PRO A 18 -2.51 -18.65 -5.31
CA PRO A 18 -3.22 -19.69 -6.06
C PRO A 18 -4.28 -20.39 -5.19
N GLY A 19 -5.32 -20.90 -5.85
CA GLY A 19 -6.56 -21.39 -5.24
C GLY A 19 -6.46 -22.75 -4.53
N ALA A 20 -7.36 -22.91 -3.55
CA ALA A 20 -7.90 -24.19 -3.12
C ALA A 20 -9.42 -24.00 -3.01
N SER A 21 -10.15 -24.85 -3.74
CA SER A 21 -11.60 -24.86 -3.89
C SER A 21 -12.32 -25.31 -2.63
N GLY A 22 -13.35 -24.56 -2.23
CA GLY A 22 -14.34 -24.94 -1.23
C GLY A 22 -15.56 -24.05 -1.38
N SER A 23 -16.66 -24.65 -1.83
CA SER A 23 -18.01 -24.08 -1.99
C SER A 23 -18.46 -23.27 -0.76
N LEU A 24 -19.11 -22.12 -0.99
CA LEU A 24 -20.37 -21.72 -0.35
C LEU A 24 -20.82 -20.34 -0.86
N ASP A 25 -21.90 -20.37 -1.64
CA ASP A 25 -22.82 -19.25 -1.84
C ASP A 25 -23.64 -19.04 -0.56
N ALA A 26 -23.91 -17.78 -0.20
CA ALA A 26 -25.27 -17.27 0.06
C ALA A 26 -25.25 -15.85 0.69
N PHE A 27 -26.18 -15.02 0.20
CA PHE A 27 -26.70 -13.76 0.72
C PHE A 27 -25.88 -12.46 0.57
N ASP A 28 -26.28 -11.65 -0.42
CA ASP A 28 -26.50 -10.19 -0.29
C ASP A 28 -27.34 -9.71 -1.49
N GLN A 29 -28.67 -9.82 -1.36
CA GLN A 29 -29.69 -9.13 -2.15
C GLN A 29 -30.28 -7.99 -1.30
N ASP A 30 -30.85 -7.00 -1.97
CA ASP A 30 -31.58 -5.82 -1.45
C ASP A 30 -30.81 -4.59 -0.97
N TRP A 31 -30.58 -3.68 -1.93
CA TRP A 31 -30.39 -2.25 -1.67
C TRP A 31 -31.06 -1.33 -2.72
N GLU A 32 -31.93 -1.86 -3.60
CA GLU A 32 -32.49 -1.08 -4.74
C GLU A 32 -33.92 -0.58 -4.54
N LEU A 33 -34.60 -0.92 -3.43
CA LEU A 33 -36.00 -0.53 -3.21
C LEU A 33 -36.22 0.81 -2.48
N PHE A 34 -35.18 1.60 -2.21
CA PHE A 34 -35.31 2.78 -1.32
C PHE A 34 -34.96 4.14 -1.96
N LEU A 35 -35.06 4.29 -3.28
CA LEU A 35 -34.90 5.60 -3.95
C LEU A 35 -36.09 6.02 -4.82
N THR A 36 -37.26 5.41 -4.61
CA THR A 36 -38.52 5.81 -5.23
C THR A 36 -39.55 6.05 -4.15
N ASP A 37 -39.50 7.22 -3.54
CA ASP A 37 -40.70 8.01 -3.20
C ASP A 37 -40.28 9.39 -2.69
N HIS A 38 -41.17 10.37 -2.86
CA HIS A 38 -41.02 11.82 -2.65
C HIS A 38 -40.61 12.61 -3.89
N THR A 39 -41.46 12.55 -4.90
CA THR A 39 -41.76 13.74 -5.72
C THR A 39 -43.27 13.92 -5.71
N GLU A 40 -43.72 15.10 -5.26
CA GLU A 40 -45.07 15.72 -5.37
C GLU A 40 -45.71 16.14 -4.02
N ALA A 41 -45.70 17.46 -3.81
CA ALA A 41 -46.68 18.33 -3.14
C ALA A 41 -46.03 19.72 -3.09
N GLU A 42 -46.15 20.49 -4.17
CA GLU A 42 -47.10 21.60 -4.31
C GLU A 42 -46.73 22.88 -3.54
N THR A 43 -46.94 23.96 -4.28
CA THR A 43 -46.61 25.35 -4.08
C THR A 43 -47.40 26.04 -2.97
N ASN A 44 -46.73 27.01 -2.33
CA ASN A 44 -47.21 28.30 -1.80
C ASN A 44 -46.93 28.50 -0.32
N SER A 45 -45.98 29.38 -0.02
CA SER A 45 -46.04 30.29 1.13
C SER A 45 -44.81 31.21 1.11
N THR A 46 -45.01 32.42 0.60
CA THR A 46 -44.14 33.58 0.81
C THR A 46 -44.18 33.93 2.30
N VAL A 47 -43.10 33.62 3.05
CA VAL A 47 -42.89 34.17 4.39
C VAL A 47 -41.51 34.82 4.43
N ASP A 48 -41.57 36.13 4.60
CA ASP A 48 -40.50 37.06 4.88
C ASP A 48 -39.81 36.66 6.20
N GLN A 49 -38.53 36.28 6.16
CA GLN A 49 -37.70 36.15 7.36
C GLN A 49 -36.49 37.06 7.23
N ARG A 50 -36.64 38.25 7.82
CA ARG A 50 -35.54 39.10 8.27
C ARG A 50 -34.68 38.28 9.24
N CYS A 51 -33.43 38.02 8.86
CA CYS A 51 -32.41 37.61 9.81
C CYS A 51 -32.04 38.81 10.69
N GLU A 52 -32.62 38.89 11.88
CA GLU A 52 -32.06 39.67 12.97
C GLU A 52 -30.77 39.00 13.46
N ARG A 53 -29.71 39.80 13.51
CA ARG A 53 -28.38 39.48 13.99
C ARG A 53 -28.39 39.67 15.51
N PRO A 54 -28.06 38.67 16.33
CA PRO A 54 -27.93 38.91 17.78
C PRO A 54 -26.70 39.79 18.05
N GLU A 55 -26.92 40.90 18.75
CA GLU A 55 -25.87 41.75 19.29
C GLU A 55 -25.04 41.01 20.38
N PRO A 56 -23.77 41.41 20.57
CA PRO A 56 -22.90 40.78 21.56
C PRO A 56 -23.28 41.25 22.97
N VAL A 57 -23.71 40.31 23.81
CA VAL A 57 -23.93 40.56 25.24
C VAL A 57 -22.58 40.80 25.92
N LEU A 58 -22.43 42.01 26.46
CA LEU A 58 -21.34 42.46 27.30
C LEU A 58 -21.28 41.66 28.60
N ALA A 59 -20.06 41.33 29.00
CA ALA A 59 -19.75 40.65 30.25
C ALA A 59 -20.02 41.55 31.46
N GLU A 60 -20.94 41.15 32.33
CA GLU A 60 -21.01 41.63 33.71
C GLU A 60 -20.21 40.69 34.62
N GLN A 61 -19.33 41.28 35.42
CA GLN A 61 -18.57 40.62 36.48
C GLN A 61 -19.50 40.17 37.61
N PRO A 62 -19.29 38.99 38.21
CA PRO A 62 -19.80 38.68 39.53
C PRO A 62 -18.73 38.91 40.61
N THR A 63 -19.22 39.58 41.63
CA THR A 63 -18.66 39.94 42.92
C THR A 63 -18.04 38.78 43.69
N GLU A 64 -16.98 39.10 44.44
CA GLU A 64 -16.26 38.24 45.37
C GLU A 64 -17.17 37.62 46.46
N SER A 65 -16.98 36.33 46.72
CA SER A 65 -17.39 35.69 47.98
C SER A 65 -16.49 34.48 48.30
N PRO A 66 -16.39 34.07 49.59
CA PRO A 66 -15.10 33.78 50.18
C PRO A 66 -14.67 32.31 50.13
N ARG A 67 -13.34 32.17 50.09
CA ARG A 67 -12.48 30.98 50.18
C ARG A 67 -13.11 29.79 50.93
N GLN A 68 -13.37 28.71 50.19
CA GLN A 68 -13.36 27.34 50.70
C GLN A 68 -12.05 26.63 50.32
N PRO A 69 -11.48 25.79 51.20
CA PRO A 69 -10.19 25.15 50.96
C PRO A 69 -10.29 23.94 50.03
N GLY A 70 -9.60 24.03 48.89
CA GLY A 70 -8.85 22.94 48.27
C GLY A 70 -9.58 21.64 47.91
N VAL A 71 -10.43 21.67 46.88
CA VAL A 71 -10.76 20.47 46.11
C VAL A 71 -9.93 20.48 44.82
N ARG A 72 -8.94 19.59 44.77
CA ARG A 72 -8.13 19.33 43.57
C ARG A 72 -9.03 18.88 42.44
N GLN A 73 -8.97 19.55 41.29
CA GLN A 73 -9.45 19.02 40.02
C GLN A 73 -8.67 17.74 39.68
N PRO A 74 -9.33 16.60 39.39
CA PRO A 74 -8.64 15.43 38.86
C PRO A 74 -8.41 15.64 37.37
N CYS A 75 -7.14 15.74 36.99
CA CYS A 75 -6.71 15.47 35.63
C CYS A 75 -6.73 13.94 35.40
N VAL A 76 -7.38 13.52 34.31
CA VAL A 76 -7.00 12.39 33.45
C VAL A 76 -6.65 11.04 34.12
N GLY A 77 -7.57 10.08 34.04
CA GLY A 77 -7.19 8.72 33.59
C GLY A 77 -6.89 7.61 34.61
N GLU A 78 -7.14 7.77 35.91
CA GLU A 78 -6.82 6.70 36.90
C GLU A 78 -8.04 6.12 37.65
N ASP A 79 -9.23 6.72 37.65
CA ASP A 79 -10.38 6.17 38.41
C ASP A 79 -11.17 5.06 37.69
N ALA A 80 -10.64 4.53 36.59
CA ALA A 80 -10.98 3.21 36.08
C ALA A 80 -9.95 2.16 36.50
N VAL A 81 -9.22 2.38 37.61
CA VAL A 81 -8.55 1.31 38.35
C VAL A 81 -9.58 0.22 38.59
N TYR A 82 -9.35 -0.88 37.87
CA TYR A 82 -9.96 -2.19 37.97
C TYR A 82 -10.52 -2.45 39.37
N ARG A 83 -11.82 -2.18 39.59
CA ARG A 83 -12.53 -2.90 40.65
C ARG A 83 -12.69 -4.34 40.15
N PRO A 84 -12.28 -5.36 40.92
CA PRO A 84 -12.47 -6.78 40.55
C PRO A 84 -13.92 -7.15 40.22
N ASP A 85 -14.87 -6.33 40.67
CA ASP A 85 -16.31 -6.51 40.44
C ASP A 85 -16.80 -5.92 39.09
N VAL A 86 -15.91 -5.32 38.30
CA VAL A 86 -16.24 -4.81 36.96
C VAL A 86 -16.42 -6.00 36.03
N LEU A 87 -17.69 -6.27 35.68
CA LEU A 87 -18.13 -7.16 34.61
C LEU A 87 -17.05 -7.31 33.52
N GLN A 88 -16.49 -8.53 33.42
CA GLN A 88 -15.57 -8.89 32.35
C GLN A 88 -16.12 -8.37 31.01
N GLY A 89 -15.30 -7.64 30.24
CA GLY A 89 -15.74 -7.08 28.96
C GLY A 89 -16.23 -8.17 27.99
N LEU A 90 -17.08 -7.79 27.03
CA LEU A 90 -17.68 -8.71 26.05
C LEU A 90 -16.66 -9.71 25.46
N THR A 91 -15.49 -9.23 25.06
CA THR A 91 -14.45 -10.03 24.43
C THR A 91 -13.87 -11.07 25.38
N ALA A 92 -13.64 -10.71 26.65
CA ALA A 92 -13.15 -11.63 27.66
C ALA A 92 -14.16 -12.75 27.95
N ARG A 93 -15.47 -12.41 28.08
CA ARG A 93 -16.54 -13.40 28.25
C ARG A 93 -16.62 -14.35 27.06
N VAL A 94 -16.69 -13.80 25.85
CA VAL A 94 -16.74 -14.58 24.59
C VAL A 94 -15.53 -15.48 24.43
N LEU A 95 -14.35 -14.99 24.79
CA LEU A 95 -13.12 -15.76 24.72
C LEU A 95 -13.09 -16.88 25.76
N SER A 96 -13.56 -16.63 26.99
CA SER A 96 -13.69 -17.65 28.03
C SER A 96 -14.64 -18.76 27.59
N ASP A 97 -15.81 -18.40 27.04
CA ASP A 97 -16.79 -19.37 26.51
C ASP A 97 -16.18 -20.22 25.39
N CYS A 98 -15.50 -19.58 24.42
CA CYS A 98 -14.84 -20.30 23.32
C CYS A 98 -13.74 -21.25 23.80
N LEU A 99 -13.00 -20.88 24.85
CA LEU A 99 -11.94 -21.73 25.41
C LEU A 99 -12.51 -22.88 26.25
N ALA A 100 -13.66 -22.68 26.91
CA ALA A 100 -14.35 -23.71 27.67
C ALA A 100 -15.02 -24.76 26.75
N GLU A 101 -15.55 -24.34 25.60
CA GLU A 101 -16.15 -25.22 24.60
C GLU A 101 -15.12 -26.02 23.78
N GLU A 102 -13.85 -25.61 23.77
CA GLU A 102 -12.80 -26.28 23.01
C GLU A 102 -12.27 -27.51 23.76
N GLU A 103 -12.99 -28.63 23.66
CA GLU A 103 -12.68 -29.92 24.32
C GLU A 103 -11.40 -30.58 23.79
N ALA A 104 -11.00 -30.28 22.54
CA ALA A 104 -9.85 -30.90 21.92
C ALA A 104 -8.53 -30.23 22.36
N PRO A 105 -7.52 -31.01 22.81
CA PRO A 105 -6.18 -30.49 23.01
C PRO A 105 -5.70 -29.79 21.74
N LEU A 106 -5.02 -28.65 21.92
CA LEU A 106 -4.32 -27.94 20.85
C LEU A 106 -3.64 -28.95 19.93
N GLN A 107 -3.79 -28.78 18.62
CA GLN A 107 -2.94 -29.49 17.66
C GLN A 107 -1.50 -29.08 17.98
N SER A 108 -0.81 -29.94 18.71
CA SER A 108 0.53 -29.66 19.20
C SER A 108 1.47 -29.67 18.00
N PHE A 109 2.30 -28.64 17.88
CA PHE A 109 3.44 -28.74 17.00
C PHE A 109 4.27 -29.94 17.42
N SER A 110 4.80 -30.67 16.43
CA SER A 110 5.91 -31.56 16.75
C SER A 110 7.02 -30.74 17.41
N GLU A 111 7.75 -31.35 18.34
CA GLU A 111 8.80 -30.65 19.07
C GLU A 111 9.85 -30.06 18.10
N THR A 112 10.08 -30.73 16.98
CA THR A 112 10.93 -30.24 15.89
C THR A 112 10.37 -28.96 15.25
N GLU A 113 9.10 -28.93 14.85
CA GLU A 113 8.49 -27.72 14.25
C GLU A 113 8.45 -26.54 15.22
N ALA A 114 8.14 -26.82 16.49
CA ALA A 114 8.16 -25.81 17.55
C ALA A 114 9.55 -25.17 17.69
N ASN A 115 10.59 -25.99 17.72
CA ASN A 115 11.97 -25.54 17.83
C ASN A 115 12.45 -24.79 16.57
N GLU A 116 12.07 -25.24 15.37
CA GLU A 116 12.40 -24.53 14.13
C GLU A 116 11.70 -23.17 14.03
N LEU A 117 10.44 -23.09 14.47
CA LEU A 117 9.71 -21.83 14.56
C LEU A 117 10.37 -20.87 15.56
N LEU A 118 10.76 -21.38 16.73
CA LEU A 118 11.46 -20.60 17.75
C LEU A 118 12.80 -20.07 17.23
N LYS A 119 13.63 -20.94 16.64
CA LYS A 119 14.90 -20.54 16.01
C LYS A 119 14.70 -19.49 14.94
N TYR A 120 13.67 -19.64 14.10
CA TYR A 120 13.34 -18.66 13.06
C TYR A 120 13.03 -17.29 13.66
N VAL A 121 12.16 -17.22 14.68
CA VAL A 121 11.80 -15.95 15.31
C VAL A 121 13.02 -15.30 15.97
N ILE A 122 13.79 -16.06 16.76
CA ILE A 122 15.02 -15.58 17.41
C ILE A 122 16.01 -15.08 16.35
N HIS A 123 16.20 -15.82 15.26
CA HIS A 123 17.08 -15.43 14.17
C HIS A 123 16.63 -14.12 13.52
N CYS A 124 15.33 -13.92 13.29
CA CYS A 124 14.81 -12.69 12.73
C CYS A 124 15.05 -11.48 13.65
N PHE A 125 14.97 -11.64 14.97
CA PHE A 125 15.27 -10.56 15.92
C PHE A 125 16.78 -10.30 16.08
N ARG A 126 17.63 -11.34 16.04
CA ARG A 126 19.10 -11.19 16.13
C ARG A 126 19.73 -10.67 14.84
N GLY A 127 19.19 -11.05 13.67
CA GLY A 127 19.74 -10.72 12.36
C GLY A 127 19.14 -9.46 11.71
N GLY A 128 18.06 -8.90 12.27
CA GLY A 128 17.42 -7.72 11.72
C GLY A 128 18.29 -6.47 11.86
N ARG A 129 18.73 -5.88 10.74
CA ARG A 129 19.27 -4.51 10.77
C ARG A 129 18.22 -3.60 11.43
N ARG A 130 18.64 -2.75 12.37
CA ARG A 130 17.82 -1.72 13.02
C ARG A 130 17.19 -0.81 11.96
N LYS A 131 16.04 -1.20 11.42
CA LYS A 131 15.25 -0.33 10.55
C LYS A 131 14.55 0.68 11.46
N GLN A 132 15.19 1.81 11.69
CA GLN A 132 14.75 2.81 12.68
C GLN A 132 13.38 3.47 12.40
N ASN A 133 12.65 3.11 11.34
CA ASN A 133 11.40 3.79 10.95
C ASN A 133 10.27 2.84 10.53
N VAL A 134 10.06 1.73 11.25
CA VAL A 134 8.85 0.92 11.03
C VAL A 134 7.69 1.57 11.80
N ASN A 135 6.77 2.21 11.09
CA ASN A 135 5.53 2.72 11.70
C ASN A 135 4.63 1.54 12.08
N ILE A 136 4.67 1.14 13.35
CA ILE A 136 3.84 0.06 13.90
C ILE A 136 2.66 0.67 14.63
N SER A 137 1.45 0.32 14.20
CA SER A 137 0.24 0.56 15.00
C SER A 137 0.11 -0.55 16.05
N PHE A 138 0.10 -0.16 17.32
CA PHE A 138 -0.14 -1.06 18.45
C PHE A 138 -1.62 -1.16 18.83
N GLU A 139 -2.51 -0.47 18.12
CA GLU A 139 -3.96 -0.52 18.34
C GLU A 139 -4.57 -1.86 17.89
N THR A 140 -4.00 -2.46 16.83
CA THR A 140 -4.51 -3.71 16.27
C THR A 140 -3.42 -4.73 16.02
N CYS A 141 -3.72 -5.99 16.33
CA CYS A 141 -2.85 -7.11 16.03
C CYS A 141 -3.58 -8.14 15.17
N ALA A 142 -2.83 -8.85 14.30
CA ALA A 142 -3.40 -9.96 13.56
C ALA A 142 -3.45 -11.21 14.44
N TRP A 143 -4.54 -11.98 14.37
CA TRP A 143 -4.77 -13.19 15.16
C TRP A 143 -3.55 -14.11 15.22
N ARG A 144 -3.03 -14.49 14.05
CA ARG A 144 -1.83 -15.34 13.93
C ARG A 144 -0.59 -14.80 14.64
N ALA A 145 -0.42 -13.48 14.69
CA ALA A 145 0.76 -12.88 15.30
C ALA A 145 0.64 -12.89 16.83
N LEU A 146 -0.56 -12.66 17.36
CA LEU A 146 -0.83 -12.80 18.79
C LEU A 146 -0.73 -14.26 19.24
N ASN A 147 -1.27 -15.18 18.45
CA ASN A 147 -1.15 -16.62 18.70
C ASN A 147 0.32 -17.07 18.76
N LEU A 148 1.15 -16.56 17.84
CA LEU A 148 2.60 -16.81 17.86
C LEU A 148 3.27 -16.24 19.12
N ALA A 149 2.92 -15.02 19.54
CA ALA A 149 3.51 -14.42 20.72
C ALA A 149 3.16 -15.18 22.00
N LEU A 150 1.90 -15.62 22.12
CA LEU A 150 1.43 -16.45 23.23
C LEU A 150 2.15 -17.81 23.27
N PHE A 151 2.30 -18.45 22.11
CA PHE A 151 3.07 -19.69 21.98
C PHE A 151 4.53 -19.51 22.43
N LEU A 152 5.19 -18.43 22.01
CA LEU A 152 6.58 -18.14 22.39
C LEU A 152 6.69 -17.87 23.89
N ARG A 153 5.75 -17.12 24.49
CA ARG A 153 5.71 -16.90 25.94
C ARG A 153 5.60 -18.24 26.68
N GLU A 154 4.62 -19.06 26.33
CA GLU A 154 4.42 -20.35 27.01
C GLU A 154 5.65 -21.26 26.92
N ARG A 155 6.27 -21.36 25.74
CA ARG A 155 7.44 -22.21 25.51
C ARG A 155 8.68 -21.71 26.26
N LEU A 156 9.02 -20.44 26.10
CA LEU A 156 10.22 -19.83 26.68
C LEU A 156 10.11 -19.64 28.20
N SER A 157 8.90 -19.53 28.74
CA SER A 157 8.69 -19.52 30.20
C SER A 157 8.92 -20.90 30.83
N LYS A 158 8.72 -22.01 30.10
CA LYS A 158 8.93 -23.37 30.62
C LYS A 158 10.41 -23.81 30.57
N GLN A 159 11.20 -23.29 29.63
CA GLN A 159 12.62 -23.68 29.45
C GLN A 159 13.55 -23.20 30.57
N SER A 160 13.18 -22.14 31.29
CA SER A 160 13.99 -21.56 32.38
C SER A 160 14.22 -22.51 33.57
N LEU A 161 13.56 -23.66 33.65
CA LEU A 161 13.58 -24.54 34.83
C LEU A 161 14.62 -25.67 34.80
N ILE A 162 15.28 -25.95 33.66
CA ILE A 162 16.00 -27.23 33.46
C ILE A 162 17.54 -27.13 33.61
N ASP A 163 18.15 -25.94 33.58
CA ASP A 163 19.63 -25.80 33.63
C ASP A 163 20.24 -25.76 35.07
N THR A 164 19.63 -26.42 36.04
CA THR A 164 20.00 -26.31 37.48
C THR A 164 21.12 -27.23 37.97
N SER A 165 21.78 -28.04 37.13
CA SER A 165 22.76 -29.02 37.65
C SER A 165 24.22 -28.56 37.74
N THR A 166 24.57 -27.34 37.36
CA THR A 166 25.96 -26.84 37.50
C THR A 166 26.02 -25.54 38.29
N GLN A 167 26.20 -25.73 39.59
CA GLN A 167 26.40 -24.76 40.66
C GLN A 167 27.40 -23.64 40.32
N SER A 168 26.94 -22.40 40.49
CA SER A 168 27.80 -21.28 40.81
C SER A 168 27.03 -20.36 41.75
N VAL A 169 27.45 -20.33 43.02
CA VAL A 169 26.88 -19.47 44.07
C VAL A 169 27.40 -18.05 43.85
N GLY A 170 26.74 -17.33 42.93
CA GLY A 170 26.99 -15.91 42.65
C GLY A 170 25.78 -15.04 43.01
N PRO A 171 25.97 -13.74 43.28
CA PRO A 171 24.92 -12.86 43.76
C PRO A 171 23.78 -12.75 42.74
N SER A 172 22.57 -13.10 43.22
CA SER A 172 21.25 -13.12 42.59
C SER A 172 21.07 -12.18 41.38
N GLN A 173 21.63 -12.57 40.24
CA GLN A 173 21.36 -11.95 38.96
C GLN A 173 20.01 -12.54 38.54
N VAL A 174 18.93 -11.78 38.75
CA VAL A 174 17.55 -12.19 38.41
C VAL A 174 17.57 -12.83 37.03
N ALA A 175 17.38 -14.15 36.99
CA ALA A 175 17.42 -14.92 35.75
C ALA A 175 16.31 -14.38 34.85
N ARG A 176 16.69 -13.53 33.89
CA ARG A 176 15.74 -13.03 32.90
C ARG A 176 15.27 -14.23 32.11
N SER A 177 13.95 -14.43 32.07
CA SER A 177 13.37 -15.46 31.21
C SER A 177 13.82 -15.25 29.77
N GLU A 178 13.98 -16.34 29.01
CA GLU A 178 14.33 -16.25 27.59
C GLU A 178 13.28 -15.45 26.79
N PHE A 179 12.03 -15.47 27.25
CA PHE A 179 10.98 -14.60 26.72
C PHE A 179 11.31 -13.12 26.94
N GLY A 180 11.75 -12.73 28.14
CA GLY A 180 12.22 -11.38 28.44
C GLY A 180 13.38 -10.96 27.53
N ALA A 181 14.35 -11.85 27.29
CA ALA A 181 15.45 -11.58 26.35
C ALA A 181 14.96 -11.38 24.90
N LEU A 182 13.90 -12.10 24.48
CA LEU A 182 13.27 -11.89 23.18
C LEU A 182 12.56 -10.53 23.09
N ILE A 183 11.90 -10.10 24.18
CA ILE A 183 11.29 -8.77 24.27
C ILE A 183 12.37 -7.68 24.20
N ASP A 184 13.46 -7.81 24.94
CA ASP A 184 14.60 -6.89 24.88
C ASP A 184 15.14 -6.79 23.45
N GLY A 185 15.26 -7.92 22.74
CA GLY A 185 15.66 -7.95 21.32
C GLY A 185 14.66 -7.24 20.40
N ALA A 186 13.36 -7.38 20.64
CA ALA A 186 12.32 -6.67 19.90
C ALA A 186 12.35 -5.15 20.19
N GLU A 187 12.60 -4.75 21.44
CA GLU A 187 12.73 -3.33 21.85
C GLU A 187 13.93 -2.63 21.20
N GLN A 188 15.00 -3.37 20.92
CA GLN A 188 16.14 -2.85 20.15
C GLN A 188 15.77 -2.52 18.68
N ILE A 189 14.70 -3.10 18.15
CA ILE A 189 14.22 -2.85 16.78
C ILE A 189 13.11 -1.79 16.80
N VAL A 190 12.17 -1.88 17.75
CA VAL A 190 10.99 -1.01 17.85
C VAL A 190 10.80 -0.57 19.29
N LYS A 191 10.73 0.74 19.53
CA LYS A 191 10.44 1.27 20.87
C LYS A 191 9.04 0.83 21.32
N ARG A 192 8.95 0.14 22.46
CA ARG A 192 7.67 -0.25 23.07
C ARG A 192 6.93 0.98 23.62
N PRO A 193 5.65 1.20 23.27
CA PRO A 193 4.83 2.24 23.89
C PRO A 193 4.50 1.90 25.35
N LEU A 194 4.30 2.93 26.17
CA LEU A 194 3.90 2.76 27.57
C LEU A 194 2.55 2.03 27.67
N GLY A 195 2.46 1.13 28.65
CA GLY A 195 1.29 0.30 28.93
C GLY A 195 1.04 -0.84 27.93
N VAL A 196 1.92 -1.11 26.96
CA VAL A 196 1.76 -2.26 26.06
C VAL A 196 2.39 -3.48 26.72
N GLY A 197 1.58 -4.51 26.99
CA GLY A 197 2.08 -5.79 27.52
C GLY A 197 3.06 -6.48 26.57
N ASP A 198 3.99 -7.27 27.12
CA ASP A 198 5.08 -7.94 26.38
C ASP A 198 4.57 -8.77 25.20
N VAL A 199 3.51 -9.55 25.42
CA VAL A 199 2.92 -10.42 24.38
C VAL A 199 2.34 -9.58 23.25
N TRP A 200 1.58 -8.52 23.57
CA TRP A 200 0.97 -7.66 22.56
C TRP A 200 2.01 -6.89 21.75
N PHE A 201 3.03 -6.37 22.45
CA PHE A 201 4.18 -5.71 21.84
C PHE A 201 4.89 -6.63 20.85
N LEU A 202 5.25 -7.84 21.29
CA LEU A 202 5.92 -8.83 20.44
C LEU A 202 5.05 -9.20 19.22
N ALA A 203 3.75 -9.42 19.42
CA ALA A 203 2.82 -9.75 18.35
C ALA A 203 2.75 -8.66 17.27
N CYS A 204 2.64 -7.38 17.67
CA CYS A 204 2.61 -6.25 16.75
C CYS A 204 3.94 -6.10 16.00
N THR A 205 5.07 -6.29 16.69
CA THR A 205 6.41 -6.25 16.10
C THR A 205 6.60 -7.37 15.07
N MET A 206 6.23 -8.61 15.40
CA MET A 206 6.30 -9.74 14.46
C MET A 206 5.40 -9.54 13.24
N ARG A 207 4.22 -8.93 13.41
CA ARG A 207 3.32 -8.57 12.30
C ARG A 207 4.00 -7.56 11.37
N ALA A 208 4.58 -6.50 11.92
CA ALA A 208 5.21 -5.46 11.11
C ALA A 208 6.45 -5.96 10.36
N LEU A 209 7.20 -6.87 10.98
CA LEU A 209 8.36 -7.54 10.38
C LEU A 209 7.98 -8.72 9.47
N LYS A 210 6.67 -8.99 9.30
CA LYS A 210 6.13 -10.10 8.50
C LYS A 210 6.67 -11.47 8.91
N MET A 211 7.09 -11.63 10.16
CA MET A 211 7.59 -12.91 10.69
C MET A 211 6.47 -13.96 10.69
N ALA A 212 5.23 -13.54 10.97
CA ALA A 212 4.04 -14.39 10.94
C ALA A 212 3.58 -14.79 9.51
N ASP A 213 4.24 -14.29 8.45
CA ASP A 213 3.98 -14.69 7.05
C ASP A 213 4.80 -15.91 6.60
N SER A 214 5.61 -16.49 7.49
CA SER A 214 6.41 -17.66 7.18
C SER A 214 5.56 -18.80 6.61
N ARG A 215 6.03 -19.42 5.52
CA ARG A 215 5.33 -20.51 4.83
C ARG A 215 5.08 -21.69 5.76
N ASN A 216 5.94 -21.88 6.76
CA ASN A 216 5.88 -22.99 7.71
C ASN A 216 4.68 -22.87 8.69
N LEU A 217 4.15 -21.65 8.90
CA LEU A 217 2.99 -21.43 9.77
C LEU A 217 1.65 -21.70 9.08
N LYS A 218 1.65 -21.98 7.77
CA LYS A 218 0.42 -22.07 6.99
C LYS A 218 -0.27 -23.44 7.08
N THR A 219 0.21 -24.42 7.81
CA THR A 219 -0.44 -25.74 7.85
C THR A 219 -1.66 -25.77 8.78
N LEU A 220 -1.72 -24.90 9.78
CA LEU A 220 -2.78 -24.90 10.81
C LEU A 220 -3.87 -23.83 10.57
N PRO A 221 -5.18 -24.13 10.76
CA PRO A 221 -6.28 -23.20 10.47
C PRO A 221 -6.19 -21.85 11.18
N ALA A 222 -5.90 -21.85 12.48
CA ALA A 222 -5.83 -20.62 13.29
C ALA A 222 -4.66 -19.71 12.90
N TRP A 223 -3.57 -20.32 12.42
CA TRP A 223 -2.35 -19.63 12.02
C TRP A 223 -2.48 -18.96 10.65
N ARG A 224 -3.48 -19.38 9.86
CA ARG A 224 -3.87 -18.70 8.61
C ARG A 224 -4.73 -17.46 8.85
N SER A 225 -5.32 -17.30 10.03
CA SER A 225 -6.25 -16.20 10.28
C SER A 225 -5.54 -14.85 10.31
N THR A 226 -6.02 -13.95 9.46
CA THR A 226 -5.63 -12.53 9.45
C THR A 226 -6.70 -11.66 10.13
N ALA A 227 -7.61 -12.26 10.91
CA ALA A 227 -8.58 -11.51 11.70
C ALA A 227 -7.85 -10.53 12.63
N LEU A 228 -8.41 -9.34 12.81
CA LEU A 228 -7.80 -8.31 13.65
C LEU A 228 -8.38 -8.36 15.06
N LEU A 229 -7.50 -8.24 16.03
CA LEU A 229 -7.80 -8.05 17.45
C LEU A 229 -7.39 -6.64 17.86
N TYR A 230 -8.04 -6.11 18.89
CA TYR A 230 -7.87 -4.74 19.38
C TYR A 230 -7.32 -4.73 20.80
N ARG A 231 -6.28 -3.92 21.06
CA ARG A 231 -5.44 -3.97 22.27
C ARG A 231 -6.25 -3.98 23.57
N ASP A 232 -7.10 -2.98 23.76
CA ASP A 232 -7.82 -2.76 25.03
C ASP A 232 -9.03 -3.69 25.24
N THR A 233 -9.11 -4.77 24.45
CA THR A 233 -10.21 -5.74 24.53
C THR A 233 -9.73 -7.15 24.83
N ILE A 234 -8.42 -7.40 24.77
CA ILE A 234 -7.84 -8.72 25.02
C ILE A 234 -7.14 -8.69 26.39
N PRO A 235 -7.45 -9.63 27.30
CA PRO A 235 -6.74 -9.74 28.58
C PRO A 235 -5.24 -9.98 28.40
N ASP A 236 -4.41 -9.29 29.17
CA ASP A 236 -2.93 -9.40 29.09
C ASP A 236 -2.42 -10.78 29.55
N ASP A 237 -3.15 -11.41 30.47
CA ASP A 237 -2.84 -12.70 31.09
C ASP A 237 -3.41 -13.90 30.30
N LEU A 238 -3.99 -13.66 29.14
CA LEU A 238 -4.58 -14.69 28.28
C LEU A 238 -3.59 -15.84 28.00
N PRO A 239 -3.85 -17.11 28.39
CA PRO A 239 -2.89 -18.19 28.18
C PRO A 239 -2.75 -18.57 26.69
N ARG A 240 -3.86 -18.67 25.97
CA ARG A 240 -3.93 -19.07 24.55
C ARG A 240 -5.16 -18.48 23.87
N LEU A 241 -5.16 -18.48 22.54
CA LEU A 241 -6.34 -18.14 21.72
C LEU A 241 -7.08 -19.41 21.28
N PRO A 242 -8.41 -19.38 21.06
CA PRO A 242 -9.13 -20.51 20.49
C PRO A 242 -8.69 -20.76 19.03
N GLN A 243 -8.69 -22.02 18.58
CA GLN A 243 -8.18 -22.35 17.24
C GLN A 243 -9.31 -22.61 16.22
N GLY A 244 -10.53 -22.87 16.69
CA GLY A 244 -11.71 -23.08 15.84
C GLY A 244 -12.07 -21.86 14.97
N LYS A 245 -12.39 -22.08 13.69
CA LYS A 245 -12.70 -21.00 12.73
C LYS A 245 -13.85 -20.10 13.20
N GLU A 246 -14.92 -20.69 13.75
CA GLU A 246 -16.06 -19.93 14.27
C GLU A 246 -15.70 -19.18 15.55
N ALA A 247 -14.94 -19.80 16.46
CA ALA A 247 -14.44 -19.14 17.66
C ALA A 247 -13.54 -17.93 17.33
N ILE A 248 -12.64 -18.07 16.33
CA ILE A 248 -11.81 -16.97 15.83
C ILE A 248 -12.68 -15.82 15.31
N ARG A 249 -13.70 -16.12 14.50
CA ARG A 249 -14.62 -15.12 13.95
C ARG A 249 -15.41 -14.43 15.06
N LEU A 250 -15.89 -15.20 16.03
CA LEU A 250 -16.69 -14.74 17.16
C LEU A 250 -15.87 -13.80 18.06
N VAL A 251 -14.69 -14.22 18.52
CA VAL A 251 -13.78 -13.41 19.35
C VAL A 251 -13.32 -12.16 18.61
N ALA A 252 -12.93 -12.25 17.33
CA ALA A 252 -12.51 -11.08 16.57
C ALA A 252 -13.65 -10.06 16.38
N THR A 253 -14.89 -10.54 16.22
CA THR A 253 -16.05 -9.65 16.12
C THR A 253 -16.38 -9.00 17.47
N ALA A 254 -16.29 -9.75 18.56
CA ALA A 254 -16.47 -9.24 19.92
C ALA A 254 -15.41 -8.16 20.25
N SER A 255 -14.13 -8.45 19.99
CA SER A 255 -13.00 -7.53 20.15
C SER A 255 -13.23 -6.22 19.39
N LYS A 256 -13.65 -6.32 18.13
CA LYS A 256 -13.95 -5.16 17.29
C LYS A 256 -15.12 -4.33 17.81
N LEU A 257 -16.21 -4.99 18.22
CA LEU A 257 -17.39 -4.32 18.75
C LEU A 257 -17.06 -3.58 20.05
N GLN A 258 -16.40 -4.25 20.99
CA GLN A 258 -16.03 -3.66 22.27
C GLN A 258 -15.09 -2.47 22.10
N PHE A 259 -14.10 -2.58 21.20
CA PHE A 259 -13.21 -1.47 20.86
C PHE A 259 -13.97 -0.24 20.34
N TRP A 260 -14.93 -0.44 19.43
CA TRP A 260 -15.75 0.67 18.94
C TRP A 260 -16.65 1.27 20.01
N LEU A 261 -17.17 0.47 20.95
CA LEU A 261 -17.95 0.98 22.07
C LEU A 261 -17.08 1.83 23.00
N HIS A 262 -15.83 1.42 23.25
CA HIS A 262 -14.86 2.23 24.00
C HIS A 262 -14.54 3.55 23.29
N GLN A 263 -14.32 3.52 21.97
CA GLN A 263 -14.10 4.73 21.19
C GLN A 263 -15.31 5.67 21.22
N ALA A 264 -16.52 5.14 21.04
CA ALA A 264 -17.75 5.91 21.13
C ALA A 264 -17.90 6.59 22.49
N ALA A 265 -17.58 5.86 23.57
CA ALA A 265 -17.61 6.40 24.92
C ALA A 265 -16.58 7.50 25.16
N ALA A 266 -15.36 7.34 24.62
CA ALA A 266 -14.34 8.37 24.68
C ALA A 266 -14.76 9.64 23.93
N ALA A 267 -15.23 9.50 22.69
CA ALA A 267 -15.70 10.62 21.85
C ALA A 267 -16.90 11.33 22.48
N PHE A 268 -17.84 10.57 23.05
CA PHE A 268 -18.99 11.15 23.75
C PHE A 268 -18.54 11.98 24.96
N ARG A 269 -17.60 11.48 25.76
CA ARG A 269 -17.06 12.21 26.93
C ARG A 269 -16.22 13.42 26.55
N SER A 270 -15.53 13.40 25.41
CA SER A 270 -14.80 14.57 24.91
C SER A 270 -15.71 15.62 24.24
N GLY A 271 -16.99 15.33 24.06
CA GLY A 271 -17.93 16.23 23.37
C GLY A 271 -17.70 16.29 21.86
N GLU A 272 -16.93 15.36 21.29
CA GLU A 272 -16.72 15.29 19.85
C GLU A 272 -18.03 14.95 19.13
N PRO A 273 -18.42 15.67 18.06
CA PRO A 273 -19.66 15.36 17.37
C PRO A 273 -19.61 13.95 16.75
N ALA A 274 -20.77 13.29 16.67
CA ALA A 274 -20.89 12.00 16.01
C ALA A 274 -20.32 12.07 14.58
N ALA A 275 -19.33 11.21 14.29
CA ALA A 275 -18.55 11.27 13.06
C ALA A 275 -19.36 10.91 11.81
N VAL A 276 -20.46 10.16 11.95
CA VAL A 276 -21.22 9.59 10.83
C VAL A 276 -22.71 9.56 11.13
N ASN A 277 -23.56 9.57 10.10
CA ASN A 277 -24.99 9.34 10.27
C ASN A 277 -25.27 7.91 10.84
N PRO A 278 -26.05 7.76 11.94
CA PRO A 278 -26.37 6.47 12.56
C PRO A 278 -26.89 5.40 11.59
N PHE A 279 -27.68 5.78 10.57
CA PHE A 279 -28.24 4.82 9.61
C PHE A 279 -27.15 4.10 8.79
N GLN A 280 -25.98 4.71 8.61
CA GLN A 280 -24.85 4.06 7.93
C GLN A 280 -24.24 2.92 8.76
N ARG A 281 -24.62 2.76 10.03
CA ARG A 281 -24.16 1.70 10.94
C ARG A 281 -25.05 0.46 10.97
N GLN A 282 -26.20 0.47 10.30
CA GLN A 282 -27.19 -0.62 10.37
C GLN A 282 -26.59 -1.99 9.98
N ALA A 283 -25.86 -2.03 8.85
CA ALA A 283 -25.23 -3.28 8.39
C ALA A 283 -24.18 -3.79 9.39
N THR A 284 -23.40 -2.89 9.97
CA THR A 284 -22.40 -3.22 10.98
C THR A 284 -23.05 -3.78 12.26
N VAL A 285 -24.08 -3.11 12.78
CA VAL A 285 -24.84 -3.57 13.95
C VAL A 285 -25.47 -4.93 13.70
N SER A 286 -26.13 -5.11 12.55
CA SER A 286 -26.78 -6.37 12.19
C SER A 286 -25.78 -7.51 12.05
N SER A 287 -24.63 -7.26 11.40
CA SER A 287 -23.56 -8.23 11.26
C SER A 287 -22.93 -8.60 12.60
N SER A 288 -22.66 -7.62 13.47
CA SER A 288 -22.08 -7.88 14.80
C SER A 288 -23.07 -8.65 15.69
N ARG A 289 -24.34 -8.27 15.68
CA ARG A 289 -25.40 -8.95 16.46
C ARG A 289 -25.61 -10.40 16.01
N THR A 290 -25.54 -10.65 14.70
CA THR A 290 -25.63 -12.01 14.14
C THR A 290 -24.41 -12.84 14.52
N ALA A 291 -23.21 -12.28 14.39
CA ALA A 291 -21.97 -13.01 14.63
C ALA A 291 -21.68 -13.27 16.12
N VAL A 292 -21.97 -12.30 17.00
CA VAL A 292 -21.76 -12.43 18.46
C VAL A 292 -22.88 -13.23 19.13
N GLY A 293 -24.04 -13.29 18.50
CA GLY A 293 -25.27 -13.82 19.08
C GLY A 293 -26.11 -12.71 19.71
N ARG A 294 -27.43 -12.81 19.51
CA ARG A 294 -28.40 -11.78 19.90
C ARG A 294 -28.33 -11.43 21.39
N ASN A 295 -28.26 -12.44 22.27
CA ASN A 295 -28.30 -12.23 23.72
C ASN A 295 -27.04 -11.50 24.21
N ARG A 296 -25.85 -12.02 23.89
CA ARG A 296 -24.55 -11.41 24.26
C ARG A 296 -24.42 -9.98 23.72
N PHE A 297 -24.86 -9.74 22.48
CA PHE A 297 -24.87 -8.40 21.89
C PHE A 297 -25.83 -7.47 22.63
N ASP A 298 -27.08 -7.88 22.85
CA ASP A 298 -28.11 -7.04 23.46
C ASP A 298 -27.76 -6.71 24.92
N GLU A 299 -27.19 -7.65 25.67
CA GLU A 299 -26.70 -7.45 27.05
C GLU A 299 -25.54 -6.45 27.12
N GLU A 300 -24.57 -6.56 26.21
CA GLU A 300 -23.46 -5.61 26.14
C GLU A 300 -23.99 -4.21 25.85
N ILE A 301 -24.87 -4.06 24.86
CA ILE A 301 -25.45 -2.75 24.52
C ILE A 301 -26.27 -2.18 25.68
N LYS A 302 -27.06 -2.99 26.40
CA LYS A 302 -27.77 -2.54 27.62
C LYS A 302 -26.81 -2.03 28.69
N THR A 303 -25.65 -2.68 28.85
CA THR A 303 -24.61 -2.23 29.78
C THR A 303 -24.10 -0.84 29.40
N TRP A 304 -23.93 -0.56 28.10
CA TRP A 304 -23.57 0.78 27.61
C TRP A 304 -24.70 1.80 27.71
N MET A 305 -25.96 1.39 27.52
CA MET A 305 -27.14 2.25 27.74
C MET A 305 -27.19 2.84 29.14
N ALA A 306 -26.81 2.06 30.15
CA ALA A 306 -26.75 2.54 31.53
C ALA A 306 -25.62 3.56 31.77
N ARG A 307 -24.56 3.54 30.97
CA ARG A 307 -23.38 4.41 31.10
C ARG A 307 -23.49 5.69 30.27
N ILE A 308 -24.15 5.63 29.12
CA ILE A 308 -24.26 6.73 28.16
C ILE A 308 -25.74 6.88 27.80
N PRO A 309 -26.48 7.81 28.42
CA PRO A 309 -27.91 7.97 28.13
C PRO A 309 -28.11 8.35 26.65
N GLY A 310 -28.97 7.61 25.97
CA GLY A 310 -29.29 7.85 24.56
C GLY A 310 -30.31 8.98 24.38
N PRO A 311 -30.43 9.54 23.16
CA PRO A 311 -31.51 10.45 22.82
C PRO A 311 -32.88 9.83 23.12
N PRO A 312 -33.86 10.63 23.60
CA PRO A 312 -35.17 10.13 24.03
C PRO A 312 -35.99 9.47 22.91
N LYS A 313 -35.62 9.70 21.64
CA LYS A 313 -36.30 9.15 20.46
C LYS A 313 -35.88 7.71 20.11
N ILE A 314 -34.85 7.17 20.76
CA ILE A 314 -34.35 5.81 20.48
C ILE A 314 -35.18 4.78 21.25
N LYS A 315 -35.88 3.89 20.52
CA LYS A 315 -36.82 2.92 21.11
C LYS A 315 -36.29 1.48 21.20
N THR A 316 -35.22 1.17 20.47
CA THR A 316 -34.71 -0.21 20.36
C THR A 316 -33.21 -0.29 20.63
N ILE A 317 -32.74 -1.44 21.10
CA ILE A 317 -31.32 -1.73 21.35
C ILE A 317 -30.50 -1.56 20.07
N SER A 318 -31.02 -1.99 18.91
CA SER A 318 -30.31 -1.84 17.64
C SER A 318 -30.21 -0.38 17.19
N GLN A 319 -31.26 0.44 17.38
CA GLN A 319 -31.17 1.88 17.14
C GLN A 319 -30.17 2.55 18.06
N TYR A 320 -30.13 2.14 19.33
CA TYR A 320 -29.17 2.64 20.29
C TYR A 320 -27.73 2.25 19.91
N ALA A 321 -27.49 1.00 19.50
CA ALA A 321 -26.19 0.56 19.01
C ALA A 321 -25.75 1.31 17.74
N MET A 322 -26.68 1.57 16.80
CA MET A 322 -26.39 2.38 15.60
C MET A 322 -25.98 3.80 15.99
N TRP A 323 -26.69 4.39 16.95
CA TRP A 323 -26.35 5.71 17.48
C TRP A 323 -25.00 5.70 18.18
N LEU A 324 -24.70 4.76 19.08
CA LEU A 324 -23.38 4.68 19.72
C LEU A 324 -22.25 4.53 18.71
N LEU A 325 -22.37 3.58 17.76
CA LEU A 325 -21.34 3.36 16.77
C LEU A 325 -21.18 4.51 15.77
N SER A 326 -22.11 5.48 15.76
CA SER A 326 -21.97 6.72 14.98
C SER A 326 -20.86 7.64 15.51
N TRP A 327 -20.52 7.51 16.79
CA TRP A 327 -19.42 8.23 17.46
C TRP A 327 -18.05 7.55 17.27
N ALA A 328 -18.03 6.26 16.93
CA ALA A 328 -16.80 5.53 16.70
C ALA A 328 -16.24 5.82 15.29
N ASN A 329 -14.92 6.07 15.19
CA ASN A 329 -14.24 6.18 13.91
C ASN A 329 -14.03 4.79 13.27
N THR A 330 -15.04 4.32 12.55
CA THR A 330 -14.98 3.01 11.87
C THR A 330 -14.20 3.00 10.56
N GLU A 331 -13.53 4.09 10.16
CA GLU A 331 -12.92 4.24 8.81
C GLU A 331 -11.73 3.30 8.50
N SER A 332 -11.58 2.21 9.24
CA SER A 332 -10.67 1.08 8.94
C SER A 332 -11.05 0.29 7.65
N ARG A 333 -11.90 0.85 6.78
CA ARG A 333 -12.21 0.27 5.45
C ARG A 333 -11.00 0.26 4.51
N SER A 334 -10.05 1.19 4.68
CA SER A 334 -8.81 1.23 3.88
C SER A 334 -8.00 -0.06 4.01
N VAL A 335 -7.91 -0.63 5.22
CA VAL A 335 -7.09 -1.83 5.48
C VAL A 335 -7.81 -3.12 5.04
N MET A 336 -9.13 -3.22 5.23
CA MET A 336 -9.89 -4.46 4.94
C MET A 336 -10.26 -4.66 3.47
N ASN A 337 -10.44 -3.59 2.68
CA ASN A 337 -10.88 -3.69 1.29
C ASN A 337 -9.82 -4.28 0.34
N SER A 338 -8.55 -4.36 0.75
CA SER A 338 -7.47 -4.94 -0.06
C SER A 338 -7.60 -6.46 -0.21
N ALA A 339 -8.12 -7.16 0.80
CA ALA A 339 -8.18 -8.63 0.82
C ALA A 339 -9.39 -9.20 0.06
N ARG A 340 -10.59 -8.61 0.20
CA ARG A 340 -11.83 -9.14 -0.42
C ARG A 340 -11.99 -8.82 -1.91
N LYS A 341 -11.39 -7.73 -2.40
CA LYS A 341 -11.64 -7.26 -3.77
C LYS A 341 -10.95 -8.10 -4.86
N VAL A 342 -9.96 -8.91 -4.48
CA VAL A 342 -9.26 -9.82 -5.42
C VAL A 342 -10.11 -11.04 -5.77
N GLU A 343 -10.98 -11.48 -4.84
CA GLU A 343 -11.82 -12.66 -5.01
C GLU A 343 -13.00 -12.42 -5.98
N ALA A 344 -13.67 -11.26 -5.86
CA ALA A 344 -14.80 -10.89 -6.73
C ALA A 344 -14.40 -10.60 -8.18
N ALA A 345 -13.18 -10.10 -8.43
CA ALA A 345 -12.68 -9.82 -9.77
C ALA A 345 -12.45 -11.09 -10.60
N SER A 346 -12.19 -12.23 -9.95
CA SER A 346 -11.99 -13.52 -10.63
C SER A 346 -13.30 -14.14 -11.16
N LYS A 347 -14.43 -13.90 -10.49
CA LYS A 347 -15.76 -14.41 -10.90
C LYS A 347 -16.42 -13.58 -12.01
N ALA A 348 -15.97 -12.36 -12.27
CA ALA A 348 -16.56 -11.46 -13.28
C ALA A 348 -16.09 -11.74 -14.73
N ALA A 349 -15.16 -12.68 -14.94
CA ALA A 349 -14.56 -12.95 -16.25
C ALA A 349 -15.51 -13.58 -17.29
N GLY A 350 -16.75 -13.94 -16.92
CA GLY A 350 -17.76 -14.52 -17.83
C GLY A 350 -18.73 -13.53 -18.48
N ARG A 351 -18.60 -12.22 -18.25
CA ARG A 351 -19.52 -11.23 -18.87
C ARG A 351 -19.12 -10.94 -20.32
N ARG A 352 -20.11 -11.02 -21.24
CA ARG A 352 -19.99 -10.66 -22.66
C ARG A 352 -19.19 -9.35 -22.82
N PRO A 353 -18.21 -9.29 -23.74
CA PRO A 353 -17.42 -8.10 -23.96
C PRO A 353 -18.35 -6.97 -24.41
N SER A 354 -18.65 -6.05 -23.49
CA SER A 354 -19.20 -4.74 -23.84
C SER A 354 -18.23 -4.13 -24.85
N SER A 355 -18.73 -3.73 -26.02
CA SER A 355 -17.94 -3.08 -27.07
C SER A 355 -17.22 -1.87 -26.47
N SER A 356 -15.94 -2.06 -26.14
CA SER A 356 -15.10 -0.97 -25.67
C SER A 356 -14.93 0.01 -26.84
N CYS A 357 -15.06 1.32 -26.60
CA CYS A 357 -14.73 2.33 -27.61
C CYS A 357 -13.23 2.34 -27.95
N TRP A 358 -12.42 1.59 -27.20
CA TRP A 358 -10.98 1.45 -27.39
C TRP A 358 -10.67 0.21 -28.23
N ASP A 359 -10.43 0.41 -29.52
CA ASP A 359 -10.13 -0.64 -30.49
C ASP A 359 -8.62 -0.88 -30.66
N HIS A 360 -8.27 -1.87 -31.51
CA HIS A 360 -6.89 -2.20 -31.82
C HIS A 360 -6.13 -1.04 -32.48
N HIS A 361 -6.80 -0.24 -33.32
CA HIS A 361 -6.18 0.92 -33.96
C HIS A 361 -5.80 2.00 -32.93
N ALA A 362 -6.65 2.25 -31.93
CA ALA A 362 -6.34 3.16 -30.82
C ALA A 362 -5.15 2.65 -30.01
N ASP A 363 -5.08 1.34 -29.76
CA ASP A 363 -3.93 0.68 -29.12
C ASP A 363 -2.63 0.94 -29.89
N SER A 364 -2.64 0.71 -31.21
CA SER A 364 -1.48 0.91 -32.08
C SER A 364 -1.07 2.38 -32.16
N ALA A 365 -2.03 3.30 -32.29
CA ALA A 365 -1.76 4.75 -32.31
C ALA A 365 -1.14 5.25 -31.00
N LEU A 366 -1.64 4.76 -29.85
CA LEU A 366 -1.08 5.10 -28.55
C LEU A 366 0.35 4.60 -28.38
N ARG A 367 0.64 3.35 -28.79
CA ARG A 367 1.99 2.79 -28.75
C ARG A 367 2.95 3.51 -29.69
N ALA A 368 2.50 3.85 -30.91
CA ALA A 368 3.29 4.62 -31.86
C ALA A 368 3.62 6.02 -31.33
N PHE A 369 2.66 6.67 -30.66
CA PHE A 369 2.90 7.94 -29.99
C PHE A 369 3.96 7.82 -28.88
N VAL A 370 3.83 6.83 -27.99
CA VAL A 370 4.82 6.58 -26.93
C VAL A 370 6.20 6.28 -27.52
N ALA A 371 6.29 5.49 -28.59
CA ALA A 371 7.54 5.23 -29.30
C ALA A 371 8.17 6.51 -29.88
N THR A 372 7.35 7.37 -30.50
CA THR A 372 7.81 8.64 -31.08
C THR A 372 8.37 9.57 -30.00
N VAL A 373 7.69 9.68 -28.85
CA VAL A 373 8.18 10.49 -27.73
C VAL A 373 9.47 9.91 -27.15
N ALA A 374 9.54 8.59 -26.98
CA ALA A 374 10.76 7.92 -26.53
C ALA A 374 11.95 8.22 -27.45
N GLN A 375 11.76 8.08 -28.76
CA GLN A 375 12.81 8.39 -29.75
C GLN A 375 13.22 9.87 -29.70
N SER A 376 12.26 10.79 -29.55
CA SER A 376 12.58 12.22 -29.47
C SER A 376 13.48 12.57 -28.27
N TYR A 377 13.30 11.87 -27.14
CA TYR A 377 14.17 12.01 -25.97
C TYR A 377 15.57 11.45 -26.22
N VAL A 378 15.67 10.29 -26.87
CA VAL A 378 16.97 9.72 -27.29
C VAL A 378 17.72 10.68 -28.21
N ASP A 379 17.04 11.23 -29.22
CA ASP A 379 17.65 12.16 -30.17
C ASP A 379 18.12 13.46 -29.49
N GLU A 380 17.39 13.94 -28.49
CA GLU A 380 17.77 15.12 -27.70
C GLU A 380 18.97 14.84 -26.80
N GLU A 381 19.00 13.68 -26.15
CA GLU A 381 20.15 13.23 -25.37
C GLU A 381 21.39 13.07 -26.24
N GLN A 382 21.27 12.45 -27.42
CA GLN A 382 22.38 12.28 -28.36
C GLN A 382 22.94 13.63 -28.84
N ARG A 383 22.05 14.59 -29.14
CA ARG A 383 22.44 15.97 -29.48
C ARG A 383 23.14 16.67 -28.31
N THR A 384 22.68 16.42 -27.07
CA THR A 384 23.25 16.99 -25.86
C THR A 384 24.62 16.39 -25.53
N ALA A 385 24.75 15.07 -25.63
CA ALA A 385 26.02 14.34 -25.51
C ALA A 385 27.05 14.84 -26.53
N SER A 386 26.62 15.07 -27.77
CA SER A 386 27.49 15.58 -28.84
C SER A 386 27.97 17.01 -28.57
N ARG A 387 27.19 17.84 -27.87
CA ARG A 387 27.53 19.24 -27.53
C ARG A 387 28.42 19.36 -26.29
N TYR A 388 28.16 18.56 -25.27
CA TYR A 388 28.82 18.70 -23.96
C TYR A 388 29.84 17.58 -23.67
N GLY A 389 29.92 16.58 -24.53
CA GLY A 389 30.89 15.49 -24.44
C GLY A 389 30.72 14.61 -23.21
N LYS A 390 31.83 14.01 -22.80
CA LYS A 390 31.90 12.99 -21.74
C LYS A 390 31.44 13.51 -20.37
N GLU A 391 31.75 14.76 -20.03
CA GLU A 391 31.39 15.33 -18.73
C GLU A 391 29.88 15.34 -18.47
N TRP A 392 29.08 15.61 -19.51
CA TRP A 392 27.63 15.55 -19.42
C TRP A 392 27.13 14.11 -19.26
N MET A 393 27.69 13.18 -20.04
CA MET A 393 27.34 11.76 -19.95
C MET A 393 27.64 11.20 -18.55
N ASP A 394 28.82 11.49 -18.01
CA ASP A 394 29.25 11.05 -16.68
C ASP A 394 28.33 11.64 -15.59
N ARG A 395 27.93 12.92 -15.72
CA ARG A 395 27.01 13.58 -14.79
C ARG A 395 25.60 12.99 -14.81
N GLU A 396 25.08 12.67 -16.00
CA GLU A 396 23.76 12.06 -16.16
C GLU A 396 23.77 10.54 -15.90
N GLY A 397 24.96 9.96 -15.67
CA GLY A 397 25.13 8.53 -15.43
C GLY A 397 24.90 7.67 -16.69
N ILE A 398 25.13 8.21 -17.88
CA ILE A 398 24.95 7.51 -19.15
C ILE A 398 26.13 6.54 -19.35
N LEU A 399 25.82 5.29 -19.73
CA LEU A 399 26.87 4.29 -19.92
C LEU A 399 27.61 4.52 -21.24
N SER A 400 28.95 4.39 -21.20
CA SER A 400 29.75 4.38 -22.42
C SER A 400 29.38 3.17 -23.30
N ALA A 401 29.73 3.24 -24.59
CA ALA A 401 29.48 2.16 -25.52
C ALA A 401 30.15 0.85 -25.05
N GLU A 402 31.38 0.93 -24.54
CA GLU A 402 32.13 -0.20 -23.99
C GLU A 402 31.42 -0.77 -22.75
N GLY A 403 30.98 0.10 -21.83
CA GLY A 403 30.23 -0.33 -20.64
C GLY A 403 28.91 -1.00 -20.99
N LYS A 404 28.20 -0.53 -22.02
CA LYS A 404 26.98 -1.17 -22.54
C LYS A 404 27.27 -2.53 -23.13
N CYS A 405 28.33 -2.65 -23.94
CA CYS A 405 28.75 -3.92 -24.53
C CYS A 405 29.10 -4.94 -23.43
N GLU A 406 29.92 -4.55 -22.45
CA GLU A 406 30.29 -5.43 -21.33
C GLU A 406 29.07 -5.90 -20.51
N VAL A 407 28.12 -5.00 -20.25
CA VAL A 407 26.88 -5.35 -19.52
C VAL A 407 26.00 -6.27 -20.37
N ALA A 408 25.89 -6.02 -21.67
CA ALA A 408 25.12 -6.84 -22.60
C ALA A 408 25.69 -8.28 -22.66
N GLU A 409 26.99 -8.41 -22.91
CA GLU A 409 27.68 -9.70 -22.98
C GLU A 409 27.55 -10.47 -21.68
N PHE A 410 27.76 -9.80 -20.55
CA PHE A 410 27.61 -10.40 -19.23
C PHE A 410 26.19 -10.88 -18.97
N ALA A 411 25.19 -10.07 -19.27
CA ALA A 411 23.79 -10.44 -19.09
C ALA A 411 23.37 -11.59 -20.01
N ALA A 412 23.82 -11.60 -21.26
CA ALA A 412 23.59 -12.68 -22.21
C ALA A 412 24.22 -13.99 -21.74
N ASP A 413 25.52 -14.00 -21.40
CA ASP A 413 26.21 -15.18 -20.85
C ASP A 413 25.54 -15.70 -19.58
N TRP A 414 25.19 -14.79 -18.67
CA TRP A 414 24.47 -15.14 -17.44
C TRP A 414 23.12 -15.81 -17.74
N MET A 415 22.37 -15.31 -18.73
CA MET A 415 21.11 -15.91 -19.15
C MET A 415 21.28 -17.27 -19.85
N ARG A 416 22.33 -17.45 -20.66
CA ARG A 416 22.64 -18.76 -21.27
C ARG A 416 22.94 -19.83 -20.22
N ARG A 417 23.51 -19.43 -19.07
CA ARG A 417 23.80 -20.31 -17.93
C ARG A 417 22.61 -20.50 -16.97
N LEU A 418 21.48 -19.82 -17.21
CA LEU A 418 20.29 -20.02 -16.38
C LEU A 418 19.78 -21.45 -16.53
N LYS A 419 19.70 -22.15 -15.40
CA LYS A 419 19.01 -23.44 -15.33
C LYS A 419 17.51 -23.21 -15.56
N VAL A 420 16.99 -23.81 -16.62
CA VAL A 420 15.57 -23.72 -17.03
C VAL A 420 14.64 -24.02 -15.85
N ASP A 421 14.93 -25.05 -15.06
CA ASP A 421 14.16 -25.46 -13.88
C ASP A 421 14.03 -24.34 -12.83
N LYS A 422 15.09 -23.53 -12.64
CA LYS A 422 15.05 -22.40 -11.70
C LYS A 422 14.14 -21.29 -12.21
N VAL A 423 14.18 -21.01 -13.50
CA VAL A 423 13.32 -19.99 -14.12
C VAL A 423 11.86 -20.43 -14.04
N GLN A 424 11.58 -21.71 -14.34
CA GLN A 424 10.24 -22.29 -14.22
C GLN A 424 9.73 -22.27 -12.78
N ALA A 425 10.56 -22.64 -11.80
CA ALA A 425 10.21 -22.58 -10.38
C ALA A 425 9.93 -21.14 -9.91
N CYS A 426 10.71 -20.15 -10.37
CA CYS A 426 10.44 -18.75 -10.07
C CYS A 426 9.13 -18.25 -10.69
N HIS A 427 8.83 -18.69 -11.91
CA HIS A 427 7.59 -18.34 -12.61
C HIS A 427 6.34 -19.01 -12.00
N SER A 428 6.44 -20.26 -11.53
CA SER A 428 5.31 -20.94 -10.89
C SER A 428 4.92 -20.30 -9.55
N VAL A 429 5.93 -19.83 -8.79
CA VAL A 429 5.72 -19.16 -7.49
C VAL A 429 5.09 -17.78 -7.66
N LYS A 430 5.44 -17.05 -8.72
CA LYS A 430 4.88 -15.74 -9.01
C LYS A 430 4.28 -15.79 -10.40
N LYS A 431 2.94 -15.84 -10.49
CA LYS A 431 2.18 -15.49 -11.70
C LYS A 431 2.45 -14.02 -12.04
N ASN A 432 3.66 -13.75 -12.50
CA ASN A 432 4.10 -12.46 -12.94
C ASN A 432 3.34 -12.19 -14.22
N GLY A 433 2.22 -11.48 -14.10
CA GLY A 433 1.57 -10.93 -15.27
C GLY A 433 2.62 -10.09 -16.00
N PHE A 434 2.93 -10.43 -17.25
CA PHE A 434 3.77 -9.66 -18.18
C PHE A 434 3.18 -8.25 -18.48
N ARG A 435 2.32 -7.73 -17.61
CA ARG A 435 1.61 -6.45 -17.73
C ARG A 435 2.51 -5.25 -17.46
N HIS A 436 3.57 -5.45 -16.69
CA HIS A 436 4.49 -4.41 -16.27
C HIS A 436 5.91 -4.94 -16.18
N CYS A 437 6.88 -4.08 -16.48
CA CYS A 437 8.29 -4.39 -16.36
C CYS A 437 9.04 -3.17 -15.81
N GLY A 438 10.10 -3.39 -15.05
CA GLY A 438 10.93 -2.30 -14.55
C GLY A 438 11.76 -1.69 -15.68
N TRP A 439 11.94 -0.37 -15.64
CA TRP A 439 12.72 0.42 -16.60
C TRP A 439 14.08 -0.23 -16.87
N ARG A 440 14.84 -0.51 -15.80
CA ARG A 440 16.18 -1.08 -15.90
C ARG A 440 16.25 -2.40 -16.68
N TRP A 441 15.21 -3.22 -16.59
CA TRP A 441 15.18 -4.51 -17.27
C TRP A 441 14.78 -4.39 -18.73
N LEU A 442 13.90 -3.43 -19.05
CA LEU A 442 13.60 -3.07 -20.44
C LEU A 442 14.82 -2.44 -21.10
N HIS A 443 15.50 -1.54 -20.40
CA HIS A 443 16.76 -0.94 -20.84
C HIS A 443 17.82 -2.00 -21.11
N LEU A 444 18.02 -2.96 -20.19
CA LEU A 444 18.96 -4.07 -20.42
C LEU A 444 18.60 -4.92 -21.65
N ALA A 445 17.33 -5.25 -21.84
CA ALA A 445 16.90 -6.01 -23.02
C ALA A 445 17.16 -5.22 -24.31
N GLY A 446 16.94 -3.90 -24.31
CA GLY A 446 17.30 -3.01 -25.40
C GLY A 446 18.81 -2.98 -25.66
N VAL A 447 19.62 -2.81 -24.60
CA VAL A 447 21.09 -2.82 -24.67
C VAL A 447 21.62 -4.14 -25.24
N ILE A 448 21.04 -5.29 -24.87
CA ILE A 448 21.40 -6.59 -25.47
C ILE A 448 21.11 -6.58 -26.99
N LYS A 449 19.93 -6.11 -27.41
CA LYS A 449 19.59 -6.02 -28.84
C LYS A 449 20.53 -5.10 -29.59
N ASP A 450 20.82 -3.92 -29.03
CA ASP A 450 21.61 -2.89 -29.68
C ASP A 450 23.09 -3.28 -29.79
N GLN A 451 23.63 -3.97 -28.80
CA GLN A 451 25.06 -4.34 -28.76
C GLN A 451 25.36 -5.71 -29.38
N LEU A 452 24.47 -6.70 -29.20
CA LEU A 452 24.70 -8.09 -29.63
C LEU A 452 23.83 -8.51 -30.82
N GLY A 453 22.88 -7.66 -31.23
CA GLY A 453 22.02 -7.87 -32.39
C GLY A 453 20.74 -8.68 -32.10
N PRO A 454 19.78 -8.67 -33.04
CA PRO A 454 18.50 -9.36 -32.88
C PRO A 454 18.62 -10.89 -32.75
N SER A 455 19.58 -11.51 -33.45
CA SER A 455 19.80 -12.95 -33.41
C SER A 455 20.17 -13.45 -32.01
N GLU A 456 20.93 -12.66 -31.26
CA GLU A 456 21.26 -12.99 -29.87
C GLU A 456 20.02 -12.93 -28.98
N VAL A 457 19.18 -11.91 -29.14
CA VAL A 457 17.91 -11.79 -28.42
C VAL A 457 17.01 -13.00 -28.71
N ASP A 458 16.88 -13.40 -29.97
CA ASP A 458 16.07 -14.56 -30.36
C ASP A 458 16.61 -15.86 -29.75
N GLY A 459 17.94 -16.04 -29.75
CA GLY A 459 18.59 -17.17 -29.09
C GLY A 459 18.32 -17.21 -27.58
N LEU A 460 18.42 -16.08 -26.90
CA LEU A 460 18.14 -15.96 -25.46
C LEU A 460 16.65 -16.22 -25.15
N VAL A 461 15.75 -15.69 -25.98
CA VAL A 461 14.30 -15.92 -25.84
C VAL A 461 13.98 -17.39 -26.02
N ALA A 462 14.53 -18.06 -27.04
CA ALA A 462 14.35 -19.49 -27.27
C ALA A 462 14.84 -20.33 -26.07
N VAL A 463 15.99 -19.98 -25.47
CA VAL A 463 16.52 -20.66 -24.28
C VAL A 463 15.53 -20.59 -23.11
N VAL A 464 14.97 -19.41 -22.87
CA VAL A 464 14.04 -19.14 -21.76
C VAL A 464 12.65 -19.72 -22.00
N GLU A 465 12.16 -19.69 -23.24
CA GLU A 465 10.84 -20.21 -23.62
C GLU A 465 10.69 -21.71 -23.34
N ARG A 466 11.82 -22.46 -23.31
CA ARG A 466 11.84 -23.87 -22.87
C ARG A 466 11.32 -24.08 -21.44
N GLY A 467 11.47 -23.09 -20.56
CA GLY A 467 11.01 -23.18 -19.16
C GLY A 467 9.77 -22.34 -18.85
N VAL A 468 9.59 -21.23 -19.57
CA VAL A 468 8.47 -20.31 -19.38
C VAL A 468 7.90 -19.94 -20.73
N PRO A 469 6.71 -20.46 -21.11
CA PRO A 469 6.14 -20.14 -22.41
C PRO A 469 5.83 -18.63 -22.51
N ARG A 470 6.29 -18.00 -23.59
CA ARG A 470 5.98 -16.61 -23.90
C ARG A 470 4.52 -16.50 -24.36
N PRO A 471 3.72 -15.59 -23.79
CA PRO A 471 2.39 -15.33 -24.33
C PRO A 471 2.48 -14.70 -25.73
N GLU A 472 1.63 -15.11 -26.66
CA GLU A 472 1.62 -14.67 -28.07
C GLU A 472 1.66 -13.14 -28.22
N GLN A 473 0.97 -12.43 -27.34
CA GLN A 473 0.85 -10.97 -27.34
C GLN A 473 2.06 -10.23 -26.74
N VAL A 474 3.08 -10.93 -26.23
CA VAL A 474 4.26 -10.32 -25.59
C VAL A 474 5.43 -10.36 -26.56
N SER A 475 6.07 -9.22 -26.83
CA SER A 475 7.23 -9.16 -27.72
C SER A 475 8.45 -9.86 -27.11
N PRO A 476 9.41 -10.32 -27.94
CA PRO A 476 10.65 -10.95 -27.47
C PRO A 476 11.39 -10.11 -26.43
N LEU A 477 11.57 -8.80 -26.66
CA LEU A 477 12.25 -7.89 -25.75
C LEU A 477 11.52 -7.74 -24.41
N TRP A 478 10.20 -7.57 -24.44
CA TRP A 478 9.41 -7.43 -23.21
C TRP A 478 9.40 -8.71 -22.39
N PHE A 479 9.34 -9.85 -23.08
CA PHE A 479 9.43 -11.17 -22.45
C PHE A 479 10.79 -11.35 -21.77
N LEU A 480 11.89 -11.06 -22.49
CA LEU A 480 13.25 -11.14 -21.96
C LEU A 480 13.42 -10.25 -20.71
N ALA A 481 13.02 -8.99 -20.79
CA ALA A 481 13.05 -8.06 -19.66
C ALA A 481 12.23 -8.59 -18.45
N SER A 482 11.06 -9.16 -18.72
CA SER A 482 10.19 -9.72 -17.68
C SER A 482 10.80 -10.95 -17.00
N VAL A 483 11.59 -11.74 -17.74
CA VAL A 483 12.30 -12.92 -17.25
C VAL A 483 13.48 -12.51 -16.38
N ILE A 484 14.29 -11.55 -16.85
CA ILE A 484 15.43 -11.01 -16.10
C ILE A 484 14.95 -10.45 -14.74
N ARG A 485 13.77 -9.82 -14.71
CA ARG A 485 13.13 -9.30 -13.49
C ARG A 485 12.76 -10.38 -12.47
N MET A 486 12.70 -11.67 -12.84
CA MET A 486 12.22 -12.70 -11.92
C MET A 486 13.08 -12.77 -10.64
N PRO A 487 12.47 -13.07 -9.48
CA PRO A 487 13.22 -13.15 -8.23
C PRO A 487 14.34 -14.19 -8.30
N GLY A 488 15.48 -13.89 -7.68
CA GLY A 488 16.69 -14.73 -7.73
C GLY A 488 17.56 -14.39 -8.94
N ALA A 489 16.97 -14.39 -10.14
CA ALA A 489 17.61 -13.93 -11.37
C ALA A 489 18.09 -12.47 -11.23
N SER A 490 17.14 -11.60 -10.86
CA SER A 490 17.38 -10.16 -10.79
C SER A 490 18.43 -9.76 -9.76
N LEU A 491 18.48 -10.40 -8.59
CA LEU A 491 19.37 -10.01 -7.48
C LEU A 491 20.83 -10.35 -7.77
N ALA A 492 21.08 -11.56 -8.30
CA ALA A 492 22.43 -11.99 -8.67
C ALA A 492 22.98 -11.12 -9.79
N LEU A 493 22.15 -10.85 -10.80
CA LEU A 493 22.52 -10.01 -11.93
C LEU A 493 22.76 -8.55 -11.50
N ASP A 494 21.84 -7.97 -10.71
CA ASP A 494 21.97 -6.58 -10.24
C ASP A 494 23.24 -6.36 -9.41
N LYS A 495 23.57 -7.29 -8.51
CA LYS A 495 24.80 -7.21 -7.71
C LYS A 495 26.06 -7.18 -8.59
N GLN A 496 26.09 -7.99 -9.64
CA GLN A 496 27.25 -8.08 -10.52
C GLN A 496 27.35 -6.87 -11.46
N ILE A 497 26.22 -6.39 -11.96
CA ILE A 497 26.19 -5.19 -12.80
C ILE A 497 26.60 -3.96 -11.97
N LYS A 498 26.07 -3.79 -10.75
CA LYS A 498 26.49 -2.72 -9.84
C LYS A 498 28.00 -2.78 -9.54
N LYS A 499 28.56 -3.99 -9.34
CA LYS A 499 30.01 -4.15 -9.13
C LYS A 499 30.84 -3.66 -10.32
N ARG A 500 30.35 -3.85 -11.56
CA ARG A 500 31.03 -3.43 -12.79
C ARG A 500 30.88 -1.93 -13.06
N LEU A 501 29.69 -1.38 -12.83
CA LEU A 501 29.37 0.00 -13.19
C LEU A 501 29.72 1.02 -12.09
N GLY A 502 30.19 0.58 -10.93
CA GLY A 502 30.50 1.44 -9.79
C GLY A 502 29.26 1.89 -9.00
N THR A 503 29.48 2.72 -7.97
CA THR A 503 28.45 3.18 -7.01
C THR A 503 27.65 4.41 -7.47
N GLY A 504 27.93 4.95 -8.66
CA GLY A 504 27.21 6.12 -9.19
C GLY A 504 25.77 5.81 -9.61
N ASP A 505 24.91 6.83 -9.61
CA ASP A 505 23.56 6.74 -10.21
C ASP A 505 23.68 6.74 -11.74
N ASN A 506 24.08 5.58 -12.28
CA ASN A 506 24.29 5.31 -13.70
C ASN A 506 22.99 4.97 -14.46
N GLY A 507 21.88 5.48 -13.96
CA GLY A 507 20.53 5.24 -14.48
C GLY A 507 20.01 3.79 -14.45
N TRP A 508 20.86 2.83 -14.08
CA TRP A 508 20.55 1.42 -13.94
C TRP A 508 19.63 1.12 -12.75
N THR A 509 19.70 1.94 -11.70
CA THR A 509 19.01 1.72 -10.42
C THR A 509 17.54 2.11 -10.45
N SER A 510 17.03 2.60 -11.59
CA SER A 510 15.63 3.05 -11.71
C SER A 510 14.64 1.92 -11.40
N SER A 511 13.87 2.12 -10.33
CA SER A 511 12.79 1.23 -9.89
C SER A 511 11.47 1.48 -10.64
N VAL A 512 11.47 2.44 -11.57
CA VAL A 512 10.26 2.88 -12.27
C VAL A 512 9.72 1.74 -13.13
N ALA A 513 8.41 1.48 -13.08
CA ALA A 513 7.77 0.44 -13.87
C ALA A 513 7.07 1.02 -15.10
N LEU A 514 7.15 0.33 -16.23
CA LEU A 514 6.44 0.64 -17.47
C LEU A 514 5.32 -0.37 -17.71
N HIS A 515 4.33 0.03 -18.50
CA HIS A 515 3.11 -0.71 -18.77
C HIS A 515 3.08 -1.29 -20.19
N ARG A 516 2.96 -2.61 -20.33
CA ARG A 516 3.05 -3.31 -21.62
C ARG A 516 1.98 -2.86 -22.62
N ASP A 517 0.80 -2.54 -22.12
CA ASP A 517 -0.37 -2.23 -22.93
C ASP A 517 -0.28 -0.85 -23.61
N VAL A 518 0.70 -0.03 -23.24
CA VAL A 518 0.97 1.29 -23.83
C VAL A 518 2.39 1.44 -24.37
N PHE A 519 3.34 0.65 -23.88
CA PHE A 519 4.71 0.67 -24.38
C PHE A 519 4.80 -0.06 -25.73
N PRO A 520 5.64 0.42 -26.68
CA PRO A 520 5.84 -0.28 -27.94
C PRO A 520 6.43 -1.67 -27.73
N GLY A 521 5.99 -2.63 -28.54
CA GLY A 521 6.44 -4.02 -28.45
C GLY A 521 7.87 -4.19 -28.95
N ASP A 522 8.18 -3.57 -30.09
CA ASP A 522 9.54 -3.40 -30.58
C ASP A 522 9.99 -1.98 -30.28
N PHE A 523 11.10 -1.85 -29.56
CA PHE A 523 11.67 -0.56 -29.18
C PHE A 523 13.15 -0.54 -29.56
N GLY A 524 13.63 0.66 -29.89
CA GLY A 524 15.04 0.94 -30.10
C GLY A 524 15.73 1.33 -28.79
N PRO A 525 16.82 2.12 -28.87
CA PRO A 525 17.46 2.68 -27.70
C PRO A 525 16.45 3.43 -26.82
N LEU A 526 16.63 3.33 -25.50
CA LEU A 526 15.80 4.05 -24.54
C LEU A 526 16.60 5.22 -23.93
N PRO A 527 15.95 6.34 -23.56
CA PRO A 527 16.65 7.47 -22.96
C PRO A 527 17.31 7.09 -21.63
N GLU A 528 18.52 7.59 -21.40
CA GLU A 528 19.34 7.26 -20.23
C GLU A 528 19.41 8.38 -19.21
N SER A 529 19.20 9.64 -19.61
CA SER A 529 19.20 10.74 -18.63
C SER A 529 18.07 10.57 -17.62
N GLN A 530 18.30 11.01 -16.38
CA GLN A 530 17.30 10.88 -15.32
C GLN A 530 15.98 11.60 -15.67
N ALA A 531 16.09 12.79 -16.27
CA ALA A 531 14.94 13.61 -16.64
C ALA A 531 14.07 12.91 -17.70
N SER A 532 14.67 12.47 -18.81
CA SER A 532 13.92 11.79 -19.88
C SER A 532 13.32 10.47 -19.44
N ARG A 533 14.03 9.69 -18.60
CA ARG A 533 13.51 8.45 -17.99
C ARG A 533 12.26 8.73 -17.16
N GLN A 534 12.29 9.76 -16.31
CA GLN A 534 11.14 10.17 -15.51
C GLN A 534 9.97 10.63 -16.40
N GLN A 535 10.23 11.43 -17.43
CA GLN A 535 9.19 11.91 -18.34
C GLN A 535 8.53 10.77 -19.13
N LEU A 536 9.32 9.87 -19.71
CA LEU A 536 8.81 8.72 -20.46
C LEU A 536 8.03 7.76 -19.56
N ALA A 537 8.49 7.55 -18.33
CA ALA A 537 7.74 6.75 -17.39
C ALA A 537 6.42 7.40 -16.97
N ALA A 538 6.43 8.70 -16.67
CA ALA A 538 5.21 9.45 -16.39
C ALA A 538 4.23 9.36 -17.56
N LEU A 539 4.73 9.46 -18.80
CA LEU A 539 3.94 9.28 -20.01
C LEU A 539 3.29 7.90 -20.04
N CYS A 540 4.05 6.83 -19.80
CA CYS A 540 3.53 5.47 -19.80
C CYS A 540 2.45 5.26 -18.72
N TRP A 541 2.64 5.83 -17.52
CA TRP A 541 1.64 5.74 -16.45
C TRP A 541 0.35 6.48 -16.82
N VAL A 542 0.48 7.72 -17.29
CA VAL A 542 -0.67 8.55 -17.68
C VAL A 542 -1.40 7.91 -18.85
N ALA A 543 -0.69 7.48 -19.90
CA ALA A 543 -1.26 6.78 -21.05
C ALA A 543 -2.02 5.51 -20.62
N HIS A 544 -1.46 4.71 -19.71
CA HIS A 544 -2.12 3.51 -19.18
C HIS A 544 -3.43 3.85 -18.46
N TRP A 545 -3.42 4.89 -17.64
CA TRP A 545 -4.63 5.34 -16.93
C TRP A 545 -5.67 5.90 -17.89
N LEU A 546 -5.28 6.74 -18.84
CA LEU A 546 -6.20 7.28 -19.85
C LEU A 546 -6.82 6.17 -20.70
N LYS A 547 -6.03 5.16 -21.09
CA LYS A 547 -6.50 3.96 -21.79
C LYS A 547 -7.56 3.22 -20.99
N LYS A 548 -7.29 2.92 -19.71
CA LYS A 548 -8.29 2.30 -18.83
C LYS A 548 -9.53 3.17 -18.65
N GLY A 549 -9.34 4.48 -18.47
CA GLY A 549 -10.41 5.45 -18.35
C GLY A 549 -11.33 5.45 -19.57
N ALA A 550 -10.74 5.41 -20.77
CA ALA A 550 -11.49 5.31 -22.03
C ALA A 550 -12.21 3.97 -22.15
N GLN A 551 -11.55 2.85 -21.82
CA GLN A 551 -12.16 1.52 -21.86
C GLN A 551 -13.38 1.37 -20.95
N HIS A 552 -13.38 2.07 -19.81
CA HIS A 552 -14.46 2.09 -18.83
C HIS A 552 -15.32 3.36 -18.89
N PHE A 553 -15.17 4.17 -19.94
CA PHE A 553 -15.84 5.45 -20.02
C PHE A 553 -17.37 5.26 -20.04
N GLY A 554 -18.06 6.03 -19.19
CA GLY A 554 -19.51 5.91 -19.01
C GLY A 554 -19.99 4.66 -18.27
N GLN A 555 -19.08 3.88 -17.72
CA GLN A 555 -19.39 2.76 -16.83
C GLN A 555 -19.09 3.16 -15.39
N SER A 556 -20.01 2.89 -14.47
CA SER A 556 -19.74 2.95 -13.04
C SER A 556 -18.87 1.76 -12.64
N ARG A 557 -18.25 1.82 -11.45
CA ARG A 557 -17.51 0.67 -10.86
C ARG A 557 -18.33 -0.61 -10.74
N ARG A 558 -19.67 -0.54 -10.80
CA ARG A 558 -20.58 -1.69 -10.78
C ARG A 558 -20.99 -2.16 -12.19
N GLY A 559 -20.41 -1.59 -13.23
CA GLY A 559 -20.75 -1.83 -14.63
C GLY A 559 -22.08 -1.21 -15.08
N ARG A 560 -22.71 -0.35 -14.26
CA ARG A 560 -23.93 0.37 -14.66
C ARG A 560 -23.58 1.57 -15.52
N LYS A 561 -24.39 1.87 -16.54
CA LYS A 561 -24.25 3.08 -17.35
C LYS A 561 -24.40 4.32 -16.47
N VAL A 562 -23.48 5.26 -16.62
CA VAL A 562 -23.49 6.56 -15.93
C VAL A 562 -24.32 7.54 -16.77
N PRO A 563 -25.24 8.32 -16.18
CA PRO A 563 -26.01 9.33 -16.90
C PRO A 563 -25.09 10.35 -17.60
N ALA A 564 -25.49 10.81 -18.80
CA ALA A 564 -24.67 11.71 -19.63
C ALA A 564 -24.17 12.96 -18.89
N HIS A 565 -25.04 13.59 -18.08
CA HIS A 565 -24.68 14.78 -17.30
C HIS A 565 -23.62 14.54 -16.21
N LYS A 566 -23.40 13.28 -15.78
CA LYS A 566 -22.37 12.91 -14.80
C LYS A 566 -21.05 12.49 -15.45
N LEU A 567 -21.04 12.29 -16.77
CA LEU A 567 -19.85 11.81 -17.50
C LEU A 567 -18.68 12.78 -17.37
N TRP A 568 -18.97 14.07 -17.45
CA TRP A 568 -18.00 15.15 -17.54
C TRP A 568 -17.84 15.96 -16.24
N GLN A 569 -18.42 15.47 -15.15
CA GLN A 569 -18.23 16.11 -13.85
C GLN A 569 -16.77 15.92 -13.40
N SER A 570 -16.16 17.05 -13.01
CA SER A 570 -14.81 17.12 -12.44
C SER A 570 -14.58 16.05 -11.37
N SER A 571 -13.37 15.52 -11.36
CA SER A 571 -12.92 14.46 -10.48
C SER A 571 -12.00 14.98 -9.38
N VAL A 572 -11.74 14.14 -8.38
CA VAL A 572 -10.76 14.44 -7.32
C VAL A 572 -9.31 14.35 -7.81
N PHE A 573 -9.07 14.03 -9.08
CA PHE A 573 -7.75 13.80 -9.67
C PHE A 573 -7.16 15.03 -10.35
N GLY A 574 -7.74 16.23 -10.18
CA GLY A 574 -7.21 17.46 -10.77
C GLY A 574 -5.75 17.77 -10.41
N CYS A 575 -5.27 17.34 -9.24
CA CYS A 575 -3.84 17.45 -8.88
C CYS A 575 -2.93 16.57 -9.76
N VAL A 576 -3.38 15.35 -10.09
CA VAL A 576 -2.66 14.42 -10.97
C VAL A 576 -2.59 14.97 -12.38
N THR A 577 -3.70 15.52 -12.87
CA THR A 577 -3.75 16.16 -14.20
C THR A 577 -2.75 17.32 -14.30
N ARG A 578 -2.71 18.21 -13.30
CA ARG A 578 -1.73 19.31 -13.27
C ARG A 578 -0.29 18.81 -13.23
N LEU A 579 -0.02 17.78 -12.41
CA LEU A 579 1.31 17.18 -12.33
C LEU A 579 1.71 16.53 -13.66
N ALA A 580 0.83 15.75 -14.28
CA ALA A 580 1.07 15.11 -15.57
C ALA A 580 1.37 16.15 -16.67
N ARG A 581 0.57 17.21 -16.75
CA ARG A 581 0.81 18.32 -17.69
C ARG A 581 2.15 18.99 -17.45
N ARG A 582 2.52 19.22 -16.18
CA ARG A 582 3.81 19.80 -15.81
C ARG A 582 5.00 18.90 -16.19
N VAL A 583 4.91 17.59 -15.93
CA VAL A 583 6.00 16.64 -16.19
C VAL A 583 6.17 16.41 -17.70
N LEU A 584 5.07 16.25 -18.44
CA LEU A 584 5.09 15.97 -19.87
C LEU A 584 5.35 17.21 -20.73
N GLY A 585 5.07 18.39 -20.19
CA GLY A 585 5.04 19.63 -20.96
C GLY A 585 3.77 19.76 -21.80
N ASP A 586 3.42 21.00 -22.15
CA ASP A 586 2.15 21.31 -22.83
C ASP A 586 1.99 20.60 -24.18
N GLY A 587 3.06 20.54 -24.99
CA GLY A 587 3.02 19.94 -26.32
C GLY A 587 2.74 18.43 -26.30
N THR A 588 3.50 17.68 -25.50
CA THR A 588 3.33 16.23 -25.37
C THR A 588 1.99 15.89 -24.71
N PHE A 589 1.60 16.67 -23.69
CA PHE A 589 0.31 16.52 -23.03
C PHE A 589 -0.87 16.70 -24.02
N ALA A 590 -0.88 17.79 -24.79
CA ALA A 590 -1.95 18.07 -25.75
C ALA A 590 -2.04 16.97 -26.84
N LYS A 591 -0.90 16.53 -27.38
CA LYS A 591 -0.86 15.43 -28.37
C LYS A 591 -1.40 14.12 -27.80
N LEU A 592 -1.04 13.78 -26.57
CA LEU A 592 -1.57 12.59 -25.90
C LEU A 592 -3.10 12.68 -25.77
N ILE A 593 -3.62 13.81 -25.28
CA ILE A 593 -5.06 14.00 -25.07
C ILE A 593 -5.84 14.01 -26.39
N ALA A 594 -5.26 14.52 -27.48
CA ALA A 594 -5.87 14.48 -28.80
C ALA A 594 -6.21 13.05 -29.26
N LEU A 595 -5.36 12.06 -28.94
CA LEU A 595 -5.62 10.64 -29.25
C LEU A 595 -6.90 10.12 -28.58
N PHE A 596 -7.16 10.54 -27.34
CA PHE A 596 -8.35 10.15 -26.60
C PHE A 596 -9.58 10.95 -27.02
N ARG A 597 -9.43 12.26 -27.26
CA ARG A 597 -10.52 13.15 -27.69
C ARG A 597 -11.19 12.63 -28.96
N ALA A 598 -10.42 12.16 -29.93
CA ALA A 598 -10.94 11.64 -31.20
C ALA A 598 -11.85 10.40 -31.04
N ARG A 599 -11.85 9.74 -29.88
CA ARG A 599 -12.55 8.47 -29.64
C ARG A 599 -13.67 8.56 -28.59
N LEU A 600 -13.90 9.75 -28.03
CA LEU A 600 -14.90 9.96 -26.98
C LEU A 600 -16.07 10.79 -27.51
N PRO A 601 -17.33 10.37 -27.27
CA PRO A 601 -18.51 11.15 -27.66
C PRO A 601 -18.53 12.51 -26.95
N PRO A 602 -19.19 13.52 -27.52
CA PRO A 602 -18.56 14.79 -27.90
C PRO A 602 -17.75 15.45 -26.79
N ALA A 603 -16.42 15.28 -26.86
CA ALA A 603 -15.44 15.92 -26.00
C ALA A 603 -14.78 17.18 -26.61
N ALA A 604 -15.30 17.65 -27.76
CA ALA A 604 -14.69 18.75 -28.53
C ALA A 604 -14.63 20.09 -27.78
N HIS A 605 -15.58 20.34 -26.88
CA HIS A 605 -15.67 21.57 -26.09
C HIS A 605 -14.87 21.52 -24.77
N LEU A 606 -14.30 20.36 -24.41
CA LEU A 606 -13.58 20.20 -23.16
C LEU A 606 -12.11 20.55 -23.34
N SER A 607 -11.56 21.31 -22.39
CA SER A 607 -10.12 21.53 -22.31
C SER A 607 -9.38 20.22 -22.04
N ASP A 608 -8.11 20.15 -22.43
CA ASP A 608 -7.30 18.93 -22.28
C ASP A 608 -7.21 18.47 -20.80
N THR A 609 -7.15 19.43 -19.87
CA THR A 609 -7.10 19.14 -18.43
C THR A 609 -8.41 18.57 -17.91
N VAL A 610 -9.55 19.13 -18.31
CA VAL A 610 -10.87 18.62 -17.91
C VAL A 610 -11.09 17.23 -18.51
N LEU A 611 -10.70 17.01 -19.76
CA LEU A 611 -10.83 15.72 -20.41
C LEU A 611 -10.01 14.62 -19.71
N MET A 612 -8.74 14.91 -19.38
CA MET A 612 -7.91 13.98 -18.61
C MET A 612 -8.52 13.68 -17.24
N ASP A 613 -8.92 14.71 -16.49
CA ASP A 613 -9.50 14.56 -15.16
C ASP A 613 -10.77 13.68 -15.19
N CYS A 614 -11.61 13.86 -16.20
CA CYS A 614 -12.77 13.00 -16.44
C CYS A 614 -12.35 11.55 -16.71
N LEU A 615 -11.34 11.30 -17.55
CA LEU A 615 -10.88 9.94 -17.85
C LEU A 615 -10.26 9.24 -16.63
N LEU A 616 -9.50 9.97 -15.80
CA LEU A 616 -8.91 9.41 -14.58
C LEU A 616 -9.96 8.91 -13.58
N ARG A 617 -11.16 9.51 -13.56
CA ARG A 617 -12.31 9.01 -12.78
C ARG A 617 -12.69 7.57 -13.15
N TYR A 618 -12.63 7.23 -14.44
CA TYR A 618 -13.02 5.91 -14.96
C TYR A 618 -11.85 4.90 -14.97
N ALA A 619 -10.61 5.35 -14.77
CA ALA A 619 -9.42 4.50 -14.77
C ALA A 619 -9.26 3.59 -13.54
N GLU A 620 -10.25 3.59 -12.63
CA GLU A 620 -10.25 2.86 -11.35
C GLU A 620 -9.04 3.14 -10.45
N LEU A 621 -8.54 4.38 -10.49
CA LEU A 621 -7.39 4.76 -9.68
C LEU A 621 -7.68 4.60 -8.19
N ARG A 622 -6.68 4.04 -7.50
CA ARG A 622 -6.63 3.99 -6.05
C ARG A 622 -5.76 5.14 -5.55
N LYS A 623 -6.12 5.71 -4.40
CA LYS A 623 -5.39 6.84 -3.81
C LYS A 623 -3.91 6.52 -3.63
N GLU A 624 -3.57 5.31 -3.20
CA GLU A 624 -2.20 4.89 -2.95
C GLU A 624 -1.34 4.91 -4.24
N ARG A 625 -1.93 4.59 -5.39
CA ARG A 625 -1.24 4.62 -6.69
C ARG A 625 -1.02 6.05 -7.18
N VAL A 626 -1.97 6.93 -6.89
CA VAL A 626 -1.85 8.36 -7.17
C VAL A 626 -0.76 8.97 -6.29
N ASP A 627 -0.77 8.67 -5.00
CA ASP A 627 0.24 9.16 -4.05
C ASP A 627 1.64 8.66 -4.45
N GLU A 628 1.77 7.39 -4.86
CA GLU A 628 3.03 6.82 -5.35
C GLU A 628 3.53 7.55 -6.61
N PHE A 629 2.66 7.76 -7.60
CA PHE A 629 2.99 8.54 -8.79
C PHE A 629 3.44 9.96 -8.42
N CYS A 630 2.69 10.63 -7.54
CA CYS A 630 3.05 11.97 -7.09
C CYS A 630 4.40 11.99 -6.37
N LYS A 631 4.71 11.00 -5.53
CA LYS A 631 6.01 10.89 -4.85
C LYS A 631 7.14 10.61 -5.84
N GLN A 632 6.91 9.72 -6.79
CA GLN A 632 7.91 9.28 -7.75
C GLN A 632 8.29 10.35 -8.77
N PHE A 633 7.33 11.19 -9.17
CA PHE A 633 7.53 12.25 -10.18
C PHE A 633 7.45 13.67 -9.59
N GLN A 634 7.61 13.80 -8.27
CA GLN A 634 7.78 15.09 -7.61
C GLN A 634 9.13 15.67 -8.07
N LEU A 635 9.11 16.32 -9.24
CA LEU A 635 10.24 17.07 -9.75
C LEU A 635 10.62 18.11 -8.68
N PRO A 636 11.89 18.22 -8.30
CA PRO A 636 12.34 19.35 -7.51
C PRO A 636 11.88 20.64 -8.21
N PRO A 637 11.55 21.71 -7.47
CA PRO A 637 11.24 22.99 -8.09
C PRO A 637 12.39 23.30 -9.06
N THR A 638 12.07 23.43 -10.35
CA THR A 638 13.04 23.76 -11.39
C THR A 638 13.82 24.95 -10.88
N GLN A 639 15.07 24.73 -10.43
CA GLN A 639 15.95 25.84 -10.14
C GLN A 639 16.03 26.61 -11.46
N PRO A 640 15.73 27.92 -11.46
CA PRO A 640 15.87 28.71 -12.68
C PRO A 640 17.28 28.45 -13.22
N PRO A 641 17.45 28.30 -14.55
CA PRO A 641 18.76 28.05 -15.13
C PRO A 641 19.71 29.08 -14.55
N GLN A 642 20.63 28.62 -13.69
CA GLN A 642 21.68 29.49 -13.18
C GLN A 642 22.33 30.04 -14.43
N LYS A 643 22.24 31.37 -14.63
CA LYS A 643 22.98 32.06 -15.68
C LYS A 643 24.43 31.68 -15.42
N ARG A 644 24.94 30.70 -16.18
CA ARG A 644 26.37 30.40 -16.17
C ARG A 644 27.01 31.72 -16.55
N HIS A 645 27.82 32.24 -15.64
CA HIS A 645 28.77 33.28 -15.98
C HIS A 645 29.50 32.74 -17.21
N LEU A 646 29.27 33.39 -18.35
CA LEU A 646 30.12 33.24 -19.52
C LEU A 646 31.55 33.38 -19.01
N PRO A 647 32.49 32.52 -19.45
CA PRO A 647 33.90 32.75 -19.18
C PRO A 647 34.20 34.19 -19.55
N THR A 648 34.60 34.99 -18.58
CA THR A 648 35.08 36.35 -18.80
C THR A 648 36.13 36.23 -19.89
N THR A 649 35.87 36.88 -21.03
CA THR A 649 36.82 37.03 -22.12
C THR A 649 38.19 37.37 -21.52
N PRO A 650 39.28 36.70 -21.93
CA PRO A 650 40.61 37.07 -21.47
C PRO A 650 40.82 38.53 -21.84
N ASP A 651 41.15 39.31 -20.81
CA ASP A 651 41.45 40.73 -20.85
C ASP A 651 42.48 40.98 -21.96
N LEU A 652 42.03 41.56 -23.07
CA LEU A 652 42.92 42.06 -24.11
C LEU A 652 43.63 43.27 -23.50
N GLY A 653 44.90 43.06 -23.17
CA GLY A 653 45.77 44.08 -22.60
C GLY A 653 45.78 45.40 -23.39
N PRO A 654 46.22 46.50 -22.75
CA PRO A 654 46.03 47.85 -23.25
C PRO A 654 46.73 48.05 -24.59
N THR A 655 45.95 48.31 -25.63
CA THR A 655 46.44 48.79 -26.92
C THR A 655 47.16 50.12 -26.73
N ASN A 656 48.47 50.11 -26.99
CA ASN A 656 49.29 51.30 -27.12
C ASN A 656 48.67 52.26 -28.14
N LYS A 657 48.30 53.45 -27.66
CA LYS A 657 47.95 54.59 -28.51
C LYS A 657 49.21 55.03 -29.25
N MET A 658 49.31 54.70 -30.54
CA MET A 658 50.17 55.43 -31.47
C MET A 658 49.57 56.82 -31.70
N ALA A 659 50.32 57.85 -31.31
CA ALA A 659 50.07 59.22 -31.69
C ALA A 659 50.33 59.36 -33.20
N MET A 660 49.27 59.58 -33.98
CA MET A 660 49.38 60.21 -35.29
C MET A 660 49.34 61.72 -35.09
N ASN A 661 50.50 62.35 -35.24
CA ASN A 661 50.58 63.72 -35.68
C ASN A 661 50.16 63.78 -37.14
N CYS A 662 49.35 64.77 -37.49
CA CYS A 662 49.20 65.28 -38.85
C CYS A 662 49.11 66.83 -38.80
N PRO A 663 49.53 67.48 -39.89
CA PRO A 663 50.06 68.85 -39.95
C PRO A 663 49.05 69.98 -39.79
#